data_AF-A0A095B257-F1
#
_entry.id   AF-A0A095B257-F1
#
_cell.length_a   1.000
_cell.length_b   1.000
_cell.length_c   1.000
_cell.angle_alpha   90.00
_cell.angle_beta   90.00
_cell.angle_gamma   90.00
#
_symmetry.space_group_name_H-M   'P 1'
#
loop_
_entity.id
_entity.type
_entity.pdbx_description
1 polymer ?
#
loop_
_entity_poly.entity_id
_entity_poly.type
_entity_poly.pdbx_seq_one_letter_code
_entity_poly.pdbx_strand_id
1 'polypeptide(L)'
;MSLELYTKRLNEIVRPTGNVKEQLLSAIKDIEAKIEHLKEIIFLSENCEISHVCHASEDLKVRMEKLFEGISKNQEHMVGLIPKVSPLHDVAYPVIEECEALTKQLRILEFAEHLSFLESGVLSARIINDKDILIESIKQYFSFLNTQLSTDPDILPSILEQPQQHKTCLDSLLYLMTDFECLLKKLNFPVIVSEVLEEGGLQTWCDDDLQLFSNDFQALSTFDISHLNILISKPLLIDVCFPMHIILAPMEKRFRYHFCGSQKTNRIDMPEWYMSQVLQWIRTNDYFVTVVDRDFISEKDNTPVSVRLQLMRGLVTLLLDKLHYDLGISAFMPVRFGYQFQMRRSNSEILSCLMDSDPGNSSSSELLENAQNFSHLIDVILQTDAKLTQLAYPNGYPKPSDVLSHPKVFSRWLLLEQCLASDRLKLVLGNFSSWSVVDETEKRPQCVDDFIALLHAVGFRSRQLSDKISRARFVQIQLNLIREFFNDIVLSARRKFENDDSNDLGQSKNKSEVSNAKTTVLGSLFSSRSRSPNASSETKKISIINQLFNCFVDGIGQKLSSRWIIVLNAIKCLHDVMLEWANDQYYVTFWEDLSTRALLQFGDPWLIDIGLCPLVTDEIVKESEQNELKNETFDELHSSNTYLGLHGGVFSQVSCDI
;
A
#
# COMPACT_ATOMS: atom_id res chain seq x y z
N MET A 1 -32.83 19.37 -9.66
CA MET A 1 -33.34 20.76 -9.71
C MET A 1 -33.97 21.09 -11.08
N SER A 2 -35.08 20.46 -11.47
CA SER A 2 -35.75 20.75 -12.76
C SER A 2 -37.26 20.65 -12.65
N LEU A 3 -37.79 19.56 -12.09
CA LEU A 3 -39.23 19.30 -12.05
C LEU A 3 -40.04 20.36 -11.26
N GLU A 4 -39.52 20.82 -10.11
CA GLU A 4 -40.16 21.86 -9.27
C GLU A 4 -40.20 23.23 -9.97
N LEU A 5 -39.18 23.58 -10.77
CA LEU A 5 -39.14 24.85 -11.50
C LEU A 5 -40.15 24.85 -12.66
N TYR A 6 -40.26 23.71 -13.36
CA TYR A 6 -41.24 23.52 -14.43
C TYR A 6 -42.67 23.52 -13.90
N THR A 7 -42.94 22.87 -12.76
CA THR A 7 -44.27 22.88 -12.14
C THR A 7 -44.64 24.26 -11.60
N LYS A 8 -43.68 25.04 -11.08
CA LYS A 8 -43.95 26.42 -10.64
C LYS A 8 -44.31 27.33 -11.81
N ARG A 9 -43.57 27.23 -12.93
CA ARG A 9 -43.90 27.95 -14.18
C ARG A 9 -45.24 27.50 -14.78
N LEU A 10 -45.54 26.20 -14.77
CA LEU A 10 -46.83 25.67 -15.19
C LEU A 10 -47.97 26.22 -14.35
N ASN A 11 -47.80 26.28 -13.02
CA ASN A 11 -48.80 26.83 -12.12
C ASN A 11 -48.95 28.36 -12.23
N GLU A 12 -47.90 29.10 -12.61
CA GLU A 12 -48.00 30.52 -12.95
C GLU A 12 -48.78 30.77 -14.24
N ILE A 13 -48.65 29.90 -15.23
CA ILE A 13 -49.39 29.96 -16.50
C ILE A 13 -50.87 29.57 -16.29
N VAL A 14 -51.17 28.62 -15.39
CA VAL A 14 -52.51 28.02 -15.20
C VAL A 14 -53.34 28.71 -14.09
N ARG A 15 -53.32 30.05 -14.00
CA ARG A 15 -54.34 30.77 -13.19
C ARG A 15 -55.72 30.73 -13.89
N PRO A 16 -56.84 30.64 -13.15
CA PRO A 16 -58.09 30.10 -13.67
C PRO A 16 -58.92 31.15 -14.41
N THR A 17 -58.55 31.43 -15.66
CA THR A 17 -59.45 32.08 -16.64
C THR A 17 -59.02 31.67 -18.05
N GLY A 18 -59.79 30.80 -18.71
CA GLY A 18 -59.76 30.57 -20.17
C GLY A 18 -58.72 29.57 -20.69
N ASN A 19 -59.23 28.48 -21.27
CA ASN A 19 -58.61 27.46 -22.15
C ASN A 19 -57.07 27.31 -22.06
N VAL A 20 -56.61 26.46 -21.13
CA VAL A 20 -55.19 26.11 -20.89
C VAL A 20 -54.42 25.73 -22.16
N LYS A 21 -55.10 25.11 -23.14
CA LYS A 21 -54.51 24.76 -24.44
C LYS A 21 -54.06 25.98 -25.24
N GLU A 22 -54.84 27.06 -25.23
CA GLU A 22 -54.52 28.29 -25.97
C GLU A 22 -53.38 29.07 -25.28
N GLN A 23 -53.34 29.05 -23.94
CA GLN A 23 -52.24 29.66 -23.18
C GLN A 23 -50.91 28.92 -23.41
N LEU A 24 -50.94 27.58 -23.43
CA LEU A 24 -49.75 26.78 -23.76
C LEU A 24 -49.31 27.00 -25.21
N LEU A 25 -50.24 27.05 -26.17
CA LEU A 25 -49.92 27.33 -27.57
C LEU A 25 -49.34 28.74 -27.74
N SER A 26 -49.87 29.75 -27.04
CA SER A 26 -49.33 31.10 -27.03
C SER A 26 -47.92 31.15 -26.44
N ALA A 27 -47.70 30.45 -25.32
CA ALA A 27 -46.39 30.39 -24.67
C ALA A 27 -45.34 29.65 -25.53
N ILE A 28 -45.74 28.56 -26.20
CA ILE A 28 -44.89 27.87 -27.16
C ILE A 28 -44.51 28.82 -28.30
N LYS A 29 -45.49 29.54 -28.87
CA LYS A 29 -45.25 30.49 -29.96
C LYS A 29 -44.31 31.63 -29.54
N ASP A 30 -44.47 32.14 -28.32
CA ASP A 30 -43.59 33.15 -27.73
C ASP A 30 -42.16 32.62 -27.50
N ILE A 31 -42.03 31.36 -27.06
CA ILE A 31 -40.72 30.70 -26.89
C ILE A 31 -40.06 30.46 -28.24
N GLU A 32 -40.80 29.97 -29.24
CA GLU A 32 -40.33 29.79 -30.62
C GLU A 32 -39.85 31.11 -31.22
N ALA A 33 -40.61 32.20 -31.03
CA ALA A 33 -40.22 33.54 -31.47
C ALA A 33 -38.94 34.04 -30.77
N LYS A 34 -38.78 33.77 -29.46
CA LYS A 34 -37.55 34.10 -28.72
C LYS A 34 -36.34 33.28 -29.19
N ILE A 35 -36.54 32.01 -29.53
CA ILE A 35 -35.48 31.15 -30.07
C ILE A 35 -35.03 31.69 -31.43
N GLU A 36 -35.95 32.09 -32.32
CA GLU A 36 -35.55 32.68 -33.61
C GLU A 36 -34.89 34.05 -33.44
N HIS A 37 -35.38 34.89 -32.53
CA HIS A 37 -34.71 36.16 -32.25
C HIS A 37 -33.28 35.94 -31.69
N LEU A 38 -33.06 34.93 -30.85
CA LEU A 38 -31.72 34.60 -30.35
C LEU A 38 -30.83 34.04 -31.46
N LYS A 39 -31.36 33.22 -32.37
CA LYS A 39 -30.62 32.75 -33.55
C LYS A 39 -30.24 33.94 -34.44
N GLU A 40 -31.17 34.85 -34.73
CA GLU A 40 -30.87 36.08 -35.49
C GLU A 40 -29.80 36.93 -34.81
N ILE A 41 -29.83 37.09 -33.47
CA ILE A 41 -28.78 37.82 -32.73
C ILE A 41 -27.41 37.12 -32.87
N ILE A 42 -27.37 35.79 -32.75
CA ILE A 42 -26.13 35.00 -32.87
C ILE A 42 -25.57 35.05 -34.29
N PHE A 43 -26.44 35.07 -35.32
CA PHE A 43 -26.05 35.09 -36.73
C PHE A 43 -25.80 36.51 -37.29
N LEU A 44 -26.32 37.59 -36.67
CA LEU A 44 -26.14 38.98 -37.11
C LEU A 44 -25.12 39.79 -36.29
N SER A 45 -24.65 39.30 -35.14
CA SER A 45 -23.57 39.96 -34.40
C SER A 45 -22.21 39.59 -35.00
N GLU A 46 -21.71 40.41 -35.95
CA GLU A 46 -20.49 40.16 -36.74
C GLU A 46 -19.16 40.03 -35.96
N ASN A 47 -19.13 39.96 -34.62
CA ASN A 47 -17.87 39.84 -33.85
C ASN A 47 -17.99 39.03 -32.54
N CYS A 48 -18.77 37.95 -32.50
CA CYS A 48 -18.78 37.02 -31.35
C CYS A 48 -17.92 35.78 -31.65
N GLU A 49 -17.07 35.36 -30.71
CA GLU A 49 -16.25 34.12 -30.80
C GLU A 49 -17.11 32.88 -31.16
N ILE A 50 -18.37 32.85 -30.72
CA ILE A 50 -19.32 31.77 -31.01
C ILE A 50 -19.67 31.71 -32.51
N SER A 51 -19.77 32.84 -33.20
CA SER A 51 -20.02 32.89 -34.65
C SER A 51 -18.84 32.31 -35.44
N HIS A 52 -17.60 32.64 -35.04
CA HIS A 52 -16.40 32.03 -35.61
C HIS A 52 -16.36 30.51 -35.41
N VAL A 53 -16.76 30.02 -34.23
CA VAL A 53 -16.84 28.57 -33.94
C VAL A 53 -17.90 27.90 -34.82
N CYS A 54 -19.08 28.50 -34.99
CA CYS A 54 -20.13 27.97 -35.86
C CYS A 54 -19.70 27.92 -37.33
N HIS A 55 -19.09 29.00 -37.85
CA HIS A 55 -18.56 29.02 -39.22
C HIS A 55 -17.41 28.03 -39.42
N ALA A 56 -16.50 27.91 -38.45
CA ALA A 56 -15.42 26.93 -38.49
C ALA A 56 -15.95 25.49 -38.46
N SER A 57 -17.04 25.24 -37.72
CA SER A 57 -17.72 23.95 -37.67
C SER A 57 -18.38 23.60 -39.01
N GLU A 58 -19.04 24.55 -39.68
CA GLU A 58 -19.65 24.31 -40.99
C GLU A 58 -18.58 24.09 -42.07
N ASP A 59 -17.49 24.87 -42.04
CA ASP A 59 -16.34 24.68 -42.93
C ASP A 59 -15.65 23.32 -42.71
N LEU A 60 -15.53 22.87 -41.44
CA LEU A 60 -15.06 21.53 -41.12
C LEU A 60 -15.98 20.43 -41.67
N LYS A 61 -17.29 20.62 -41.57
CA LYS A 61 -18.28 19.68 -42.13
C LYS A 61 -18.15 19.57 -43.65
N VAL A 62 -18.03 20.70 -44.37
CA VAL A 62 -17.82 20.70 -45.82
C VAL A 62 -16.51 19.99 -46.19
N ARG A 63 -15.44 20.18 -45.42
CA ARG A 63 -14.18 19.44 -45.61
C ARG A 63 -14.35 17.94 -45.38
N MET A 64 -15.09 17.54 -44.34
CA MET A 64 -15.40 16.13 -44.07
C MET A 64 -16.20 15.51 -45.21
N GLU A 65 -17.23 16.16 -45.70
CA GLU A 65 -18.03 15.69 -46.85
C GLU A 65 -17.16 15.47 -48.10
N LYS A 66 -16.25 16.40 -48.39
CA LYS A 66 -15.29 16.27 -49.49
C LYS A 66 -14.32 15.11 -49.30
N LEU A 67 -13.87 14.87 -48.06
CA LEU A 67 -13.03 13.72 -47.70
C LEU A 67 -13.79 12.40 -47.89
N PHE A 68 -15.03 12.32 -47.43
CA PHE A 68 -15.87 11.14 -47.60
C PHE A 68 -16.12 10.84 -49.08
N GLU A 69 -16.40 11.85 -49.89
CA GLU A 69 -16.55 11.69 -51.34
C GLU A 69 -15.24 11.19 -52.00
N GLY A 70 -14.08 11.68 -51.53
CA GLY A 70 -12.78 11.18 -51.97
C GLY A 70 -12.51 9.72 -51.56
N ILE A 71 -12.90 9.34 -50.35
CA ILE A 71 -12.81 7.97 -49.85
C ILE A 71 -13.71 7.04 -50.66
N SER A 72 -14.96 7.43 -50.92
CA SER A 72 -15.91 6.67 -51.74
C SER A 72 -15.38 6.42 -53.15
N LYS A 73 -14.83 7.45 -53.81
CA LYS A 73 -14.19 7.31 -55.13
C LYS A 73 -12.98 6.39 -55.11
N ASN A 74 -12.14 6.49 -54.09
CA ASN A 74 -11.00 5.58 -53.92
C ASN A 74 -11.46 4.15 -53.67
N GLN A 75 -12.53 3.96 -52.90
CA GLN A 75 -13.11 2.65 -52.64
C GLN A 75 -13.68 2.03 -53.93
N GLU A 76 -14.42 2.79 -54.74
CA GLU A 76 -14.88 2.34 -56.07
C GLU A 76 -13.71 1.99 -56.98
N HIS A 77 -12.65 2.79 -56.98
CA HIS A 77 -11.44 2.52 -57.77
C HIS A 77 -10.73 1.24 -57.29
N MET A 78 -10.61 1.02 -55.98
CA MET A 78 -10.07 -0.23 -55.42
C MET A 78 -10.93 -1.42 -55.81
N VAL A 79 -12.27 -1.32 -55.68
CA VAL A 79 -13.21 -2.37 -56.08
C VAL A 79 -13.09 -2.70 -57.57
N GLY A 80 -12.87 -1.70 -58.43
CA GLY A 80 -12.60 -1.91 -59.86
C GLY A 80 -11.25 -2.56 -60.17
N LEU A 81 -10.27 -2.47 -59.26
CA LEU A 81 -8.95 -3.10 -59.38
C LEU A 81 -8.93 -4.55 -58.84
N ILE A 82 -9.81 -4.91 -57.90
CA ILE A 82 -9.92 -6.27 -57.33
C ILE A 82 -9.97 -7.37 -58.42
N PRO A 83 -10.82 -7.28 -59.48
CA PRO A 83 -10.89 -8.33 -60.51
C PRO A 83 -9.60 -8.47 -61.34
N LYS A 84 -8.79 -7.42 -61.43
CA LYS A 84 -7.52 -7.43 -62.17
C LYS A 84 -6.37 -7.98 -61.33
N VAL A 85 -6.43 -7.77 -60.01
CA VAL A 85 -5.40 -8.22 -59.06
C VAL A 85 -5.69 -9.63 -58.55
N SER A 86 -6.97 -10.04 -58.47
CA SER A 86 -7.37 -11.37 -57.96
C SER A 86 -6.62 -12.53 -58.62
N PRO A 87 -6.49 -12.62 -59.96
CA PRO A 87 -5.79 -13.74 -60.59
C PRO A 87 -4.29 -13.76 -60.30
N LEU A 88 -3.68 -12.58 -60.11
CA LEU A 88 -2.28 -12.44 -59.71
C LEU A 88 -2.09 -12.83 -58.25
N HIS A 89 -3.01 -12.41 -57.37
CA HIS A 89 -3.04 -12.82 -55.97
C HIS A 89 -3.23 -14.33 -55.84
N ASP A 90 -4.17 -14.93 -56.57
CA ASP A 90 -4.47 -16.37 -56.50
C ASP A 90 -3.27 -17.24 -56.92
N VAL A 91 -2.37 -16.71 -57.76
CA VAL A 91 -1.14 -17.40 -58.18
C VAL A 91 0.05 -17.05 -57.27
N ALA A 92 0.21 -15.79 -56.87
CA ALA A 92 1.36 -15.34 -56.09
C ALA A 92 1.23 -15.69 -54.59
N TYR A 93 0.02 -15.62 -54.04
CA TYR A 93 -0.22 -15.83 -52.61
C TYR A 93 0.21 -17.23 -52.14
N PRO A 94 -0.13 -18.35 -52.81
CA PRO A 94 0.35 -19.67 -52.39
C PRO A 94 1.89 -19.80 -52.44
N VAL A 95 2.55 -19.15 -53.41
CA VAL A 95 4.02 -19.16 -53.54
C VAL A 95 4.68 -18.32 -52.44
N ILE A 96 4.08 -17.18 -52.08
CA ILE A 96 4.53 -16.36 -50.96
C ILE A 96 4.35 -17.12 -49.64
N GLU A 97 3.20 -17.76 -49.43
CA GLU A 97 2.93 -18.58 -48.26
C GLU A 97 3.91 -19.75 -48.14
N GLU A 98 4.20 -20.45 -49.25
CA GLU A 98 5.21 -21.50 -49.29
C GLU A 98 6.62 -20.96 -49.00
N CYS A 99 7.00 -19.81 -49.58
CA CYS A 99 8.28 -19.16 -49.30
C CYS A 99 8.41 -18.75 -47.82
N GLU A 100 7.35 -18.19 -47.23
CA GLU A 100 7.31 -17.80 -45.81
C GLU A 100 7.40 -19.03 -44.90
N ALA A 101 6.71 -20.12 -45.25
CA ALA A 101 6.79 -21.39 -44.52
C ALA A 101 8.20 -22.00 -44.58
N LEU A 102 8.84 -22.01 -45.76
CA LEU A 102 10.21 -22.49 -45.93
C LEU A 102 11.22 -21.60 -45.20
N THR A 103 11.04 -20.28 -45.24
CA THR A 103 11.89 -19.33 -44.50
C THR A 103 11.81 -19.55 -42.99
N LYS A 104 10.59 -19.81 -42.48
CA LYS A 104 10.38 -20.15 -41.07
C LYS A 104 11.05 -21.48 -40.72
N GLN A 105 10.93 -22.51 -41.55
CA GLN A 105 11.58 -23.79 -41.33
C GLN A 105 13.11 -23.69 -41.35
N LEU A 106 13.68 -22.95 -42.31
CA LEU A 106 15.12 -22.69 -42.38
C LEU A 106 15.63 -22.06 -41.08
N ARG A 107 14.95 -21.01 -40.60
CA ARG A 107 15.31 -20.33 -39.35
C ARG A 107 15.30 -21.29 -38.15
N ILE A 108 14.32 -22.18 -38.07
CA ILE A 108 14.23 -23.18 -36.99
C ILE A 108 15.41 -24.18 -37.07
N LEU A 109 15.78 -24.62 -38.27
CA LEU A 109 16.90 -25.53 -38.48
C LEU A 109 18.25 -24.87 -38.13
N GLU A 110 18.49 -23.65 -38.61
CA GLU A 110 19.69 -22.86 -38.28
C GLU A 110 19.80 -22.65 -36.76
N PHE A 111 18.68 -22.32 -36.11
CA PHE A 111 18.61 -22.21 -34.66
C PHE A 111 19.01 -23.52 -33.96
N ALA A 112 18.45 -24.65 -34.38
CA ALA A 112 18.73 -25.95 -33.79
C ALA A 112 20.20 -26.39 -33.99
N GLU A 113 20.79 -26.09 -35.15
CA GLU A 113 22.21 -26.36 -35.45
C GLU A 113 23.13 -25.54 -34.53
N HIS A 114 22.90 -24.23 -34.42
CA HIS A 114 23.64 -23.36 -33.52
C HIS A 114 23.49 -23.79 -32.05
N LEU A 115 22.29 -24.20 -31.65
CA LEU A 115 22.04 -24.69 -30.29
C LEU A 115 22.84 -25.96 -30.00
N SER A 116 22.93 -26.89 -30.96
CA SER A 116 23.71 -28.12 -30.84
C SER A 116 25.22 -27.85 -30.78
N PHE A 117 25.71 -26.86 -31.53
CA PHE A 117 27.10 -26.41 -31.42
C PHE A 117 27.43 -25.89 -30.02
N LEU A 118 26.56 -25.04 -29.45
CA LEU A 118 26.74 -24.50 -28.10
C LEU A 118 26.66 -25.60 -27.03
N GLU A 119 25.73 -26.55 -27.15
CA GLU A 119 25.66 -27.72 -26.28
C GLU A 119 26.95 -28.55 -26.30
N SER A 120 27.51 -28.80 -27.49
CA SER A 120 28.79 -29.50 -27.65
C SER A 120 29.92 -28.78 -26.93
N GLY A 121 29.95 -27.44 -26.99
CA GLY A 121 30.85 -26.60 -26.20
C GLY A 121 30.73 -26.87 -24.70
N VAL A 122 29.51 -26.82 -24.16
CA VAL A 122 29.21 -27.10 -22.74
C VAL A 122 29.66 -28.51 -22.33
N LEU A 123 29.34 -29.52 -23.14
CA LEU A 123 29.76 -30.90 -22.88
C LEU A 123 31.28 -31.07 -22.89
N SER A 124 31.96 -30.46 -23.86
CA SER A 124 33.41 -30.53 -23.96
C SER A 124 34.11 -29.90 -22.75
N ALA A 125 33.64 -28.72 -22.31
CA ALA A 125 34.14 -28.05 -21.12
C ALA A 125 33.92 -28.88 -19.85
N ARG A 126 32.74 -29.51 -19.73
CA ARG A 126 32.43 -30.41 -18.62
C ARG A 126 33.33 -31.64 -18.58
N ILE A 127 33.64 -32.24 -19.73
CA ILE A 127 34.53 -33.41 -19.83
C ILE A 127 35.97 -33.04 -19.46
N ILE A 128 36.45 -31.87 -19.88
CA ILE A 128 37.78 -31.36 -19.55
C ILE A 128 37.88 -30.98 -18.06
N ASN A 129 36.73 -30.81 -17.39
CA ASN A 129 36.60 -30.39 -15.99
C ASN A 129 37.23 -29.01 -15.72
N ASP A 130 37.14 -28.12 -16.71
CA ASP A 130 37.52 -26.71 -16.60
C ASP A 130 36.26 -25.89 -16.25
N LYS A 131 36.20 -25.40 -15.00
CA LYS A 131 35.02 -24.68 -14.48
C LYS A 131 34.82 -23.32 -15.16
N ASP A 132 35.89 -22.61 -15.48
CA ASP A 132 35.81 -21.26 -16.05
C ASP A 132 35.29 -21.32 -17.48
N ILE A 133 35.82 -22.26 -18.28
CA ILE A 133 35.33 -22.50 -19.65
C ILE A 133 33.88 -23.00 -19.61
N LEU A 134 33.53 -23.85 -18.64
CA LEU A 134 32.16 -24.34 -18.48
C LEU A 134 31.17 -23.22 -18.19
N ILE A 135 31.50 -22.32 -17.25
CA ILE A 135 30.66 -21.16 -16.92
C ILE A 135 30.45 -20.28 -18.15
N GLU A 136 31.53 -19.96 -18.87
CA GLU A 136 31.43 -19.11 -20.06
C GLU A 136 30.62 -19.78 -21.18
N SER A 137 30.78 -21.09 -21.37
CA SER A 137 29.99 -21.86 -22.35
C SER A 137 28.49 -21.86 -22.01
N ILE A 138 28.13 -22.02 -20.73
CA ILE A 138 26.74 -21.98 -20.26
C ILE A 138 26.17 -20.56 -20.41
N LYS A 139 26.95 -19.51 -20.11
CA LYS A 139 26.53 -18.12 -20.30
C LYS A 139 26.24 -17.80 -21.77
N GLN A 140 27.12 -18.24 -22.67
CA GLN A 140 26.92 -18.08 -24.12
C GLN A 140 25.64 -18.79 -24.58
N TYR A 141 25.39 -20.00 -24.07
CA TYR A 141 24.17 -20.75 -24.34
C TYR A 141 22.91 -19.95 -23.95
N PHE A 142 22.83 -19.47 -22.71
CA PHE A 142 21.66 -18.71 -22.24
C PHE A 142 21.53 -17.33 -22.90
N SER A 143 22.65 -16.64 -23.16
CA SER A 143 22.65 -15.36 -23.86
C SER A 143 22.15 -15.50 -25.29
N PHE A 144 22.50 -16.59 -25.98
CA PHE A 144 22.00 -16.88 -27.32
C PHE A 144 20.47 -17.03 -27.29
N LEU A 145 19.93 -17.81 -26.36
CA LEU A 145 18.47 -17.99 -26.21
C LEU A 145 17.73 -16.67 -25.97
N ASN A 146 18.26 -15.83 -25.06
CA ASN A 146 17.66 -14.53 -24.80
C ASN A 146 17.73 -13.59 -26.01
N THR A 147 18.83 -13.62 -26.77
CA THR A 147 19.00 -12.81 -27.98
C THR A 147 18.00 -13.22 -29.07
N GLN A 148 17.79 -14.53 -29.25
CA GLN A 148 16.81 -15.05 -30.21
C GLN A 148 15.37 -14.63 -29.80
N LEU A 149 15.02 -14.79 -28.52
CA LEU A 149 13.70 -14.39 -28.01
C LEU A 149 13.46 -12.88 -28.08
N SER A 150 14.50 -12.07 -27.86
CA SER A 150 14.42 -10.61 -27.97
C SER A 150 14.25 -10.13 -29.42
N THR A 151 14.78 -10.91 -30.39
CA THR A 151 14.66 -10.61 -31.83
C THR A 151 13.31 -11.04 -32.38
N ASP A 152 12.80 -12.19 -31.93
CA ASP A 152 11.54 -12.78 -32.39
C ASP A 152 10.82 -13.47 -31.22
N PRO A 153 9.86 -12.80 -30.56
CA PRO A 153 9.12 -13.37 -29.42
C PRO A 153 8.33 -14.64 -29.77
N ASP A 154 7.95 -14.82 -31.04
CA ASP A 154 7.15 -15.95 -31.50
C ASP A 154 7.96 -17.25 -31.62
N ILE A 155 9.29 -17.20 -31.44
CA ILE A 155 10.18 -18.37 -31.47
C ILE A 155 10.15 -19.21 -30.19
N LEU A 156 9.53 -18.71 -29.11
CA LEU A 156 9.51 -19.39 -27.81
C LEU A 156 9.04 -20.86 -27.88
N PRO A 157 7.96 -21.22 -28.61
CA PRO A 157 7.56 -22.62 -28.76
C PRO A 157 8.69 -23.48 -29.39
N SER A 158 9.34 -22.98 -30.43
CA SER A 158 10.46 -23.64 -31.11
C SER A 158 11.69 -23.79 -30.20
N ILE A 159 11.95 -22.81 -29.32
CA ILE A 159 12.99 -22.95 -28.28
C ILE A 159 12.66 -24.14 -27.39
N LEU A 160 11.42 -24.23 -26.89
CA LEU A 160 11.01 -25.28 -25.95
C LEU A 160 10.92 -26.69 -26.59
N GLU A 161 10.87 -26.79 -27.92
CA GLU A 161 10.86 -28.06 -28.67
C GLU A 161 12.21 -28.81 -28.68
N GLN A 162 13.29 -28.24 -28.12
CA GLN A 162 14.62 -28.85 -28.05
C GLN A 162 15.01 -29.29 -26.61
N PRO A 163 14.25 -30.20 -25.96
CA PRO A 163 14.39 -30.47 -24.53
C PRO A 163 15.71 -31.14 -24.14
N GLN A 164 16.37 -31.84 -25.06
CA GLN A 164 17.59 -32.57 -24.74
C GLN A 164 18.76 -31.61 -24.52
N GLN A 165 18.93 -30.62 -25.39
CA GLN A 165 20.01 -29.64 -25.34
C GLN A 165 19.87 -28.74 -24.11
N HIS A 166 18.64 -28.29 -23.83
CA HIS A 166 18.34 -27.51 -22.63
C HIS A 166 18.65 -28.31 -21.36
N LYS A 167 18.26 -29.59 -21.35
CA LYS A 167 18.55 -30.47 -20.22
C LYS A 167 20.05 -30.66 -20.02
N THR A 168 20.83 -30.89 -21.08
CA THR A 168 22.29 -31.01 -20.99
C THR A 168 22.93 -29.77 -20.35
N CYS A 169 22.48 -28.58 -20.78
CA CYS A 169 22.97 -27.31 -20.23
C CYS A 169 22.58 -27.15 -18.75
N LEU A 170 21.32 -27.42 -18.40
CA LEU A 170 20.84 -27.36 -17.01
C LEU A 170 21.52 -28.40 -16.10
N ASP A 171 21.75 -29.62 -16.58
CA ASP A 171 22.48 -30.67 -15.85
C ASP A 171 23.96 -30.29 -15.62
N SER A 172 24.54 -29.51 -16.52
CA SER A 172 25.91 -29.00 -16.40
C SER A 172 25.99 -27.80 -15.45
N LEU A 173 24.95 -26.95 -15.41
CA LEU A 173 24.79 -25.94 -14.37
C LEU A 173 24.61 -26.60 -12.99
N LEU A 174 23.77 -27.63 -12.88
CA LEU A 174 23.55 -28.37 -11.64
C LEU A 174 24.84 -29.03 -11.11
N TYR A 175 25.74 -29.46 -11.99
CA TYR A 175 27.06 -29.95 -11.62
C TYR A 175 27.88 -28.89 -10.86
N LEU A 176 27.95 -27.65 -11.39
CA LEU A 176 28.61 -26.53 -10.71
C LEU A 176 27.96 -26.20 -9.35
N MET A 177 26.63 -26.28 -9.29
CA MET A 177 25.89 -26.01 -8.06
C MET A 177 26.12 -27.08 -6.99
N THR A 178 26.28 -28.35 -7.39
CA THR A 178 26.52 -29.46 -6.47
C THR A 178 27.85 -29.29 -5.72
N ASP A 179 28.89 -28.80 -6.41
CA ASP A 179 30.18 -28.48 -5.79
C ASP A 179 30.02 -27.37 -4.75
N PHE A 180 29.32 -26.29 -5.12
CA PHE A 180 29.05 -25.18 -4.20
C PHE A 180 28.22 -25.62 -2.99
N GLU A 181 27.23 -26.49 -3.18
CA GLU A 181 26.46 -27.09 -2.08
C GLU A 181 27.32 -27.93 -1.14
N CYS A 182 28.29 -28.68 -1.67
CA CYS A 182 29.23 -29.44 -0.86
C CYS A 182 30.12 -28.51 -0.02
N LEU A 183 30.55 -27.39 -0.59
CA LEU A 183 31.30 -26.36 0.12
C LEU A 183 30.44 -25.70 1.22
N LEU A 184 29.20 -25.32 0.92
CA LEU A 184 28.25 -24.77 1.90
C LEU A 184 28.06 -25.71 3.10
N LYS A 185 27.92 -27.02 2.84
CA LYS A 185 27.84 -28.05 3.89
C LYS A 185 29.11 -28.14 4.72
N LYS A 186 30.29 -28.07 4.09
CA LYS A 186 31.59 -28.05 4.80
C LYS A 186 31.71 -26.82 5.71
N LEU A 187 31.26 -25.66 5.24
CA LEU A 187 31.27 -24.40 5.97
C LEU A 187 30.21 -24.33 7.08
N ASN A 188 29.26 -25.26 7.10
CA ASN A 188 28.05 -25.20 7.93
C ASN A 188 27.26 -23.90 7.70
N PHE A 189 27.12 -23.49 6.43
CA PHE A 189 26.44 -22.27 6.02
C PHE A 189 25.32 -22.56 5.00
N PRO A 190 24.14 -21.90 5.10
CA PRO A 190 23.73 -21.03 6.19
C PRO A 190 23.35 -21.81 7.45
N VAL A 191 23.44 -21.15 8.59
CA VAL A 191 22.98 -21.68 9.88
C VAL A 191 21.47 -21.51 9.99
N ILE A 192 20.75 -22.63 10.11
CA ILE A 192 19.28 -22.67 10.05
C ILE A 192 18.64 -22.99 11.42
N VAL A 193 19.26 -23.85 12.24
CA VAL A 193 18.79 -24.27 13.58
C VAL A 193 19.84 -23.83 14.61
N SER A 194 19.42 -23.18 15.70
CA SER A 194 20.29 -22.87 16.85
C SER A 194 20.39 -23.99 17.89
N GLU A 195 19.78 -25.15 17.67
CA GLU A 195 19.79 -26.24 18.64
C GLU A 195 20.89 -27.24 18.32
N VAL A 196 21.82 -27.35 19.27
CA VAL A 196 22.72 -28.46 19.64
C VAL A 196 24.23 -28.08 19.58
N LEU A 197 24.73 -27.74 20.79
CA LEU A 197 26.11 -27.67 21.30
C LEU A 197 26.84 -26.35 20.98
N GLU A 198 27.15 -25.44 21.90
CA GLU A 198 27.78 -25.65 23.22
C GLU A 198 28.72 -26.87 23.28
N GLU A 199 29.47 -27.09 22.20
CA GLU A 199 30.77 -27.73 22.23
C GLU A 199 31.72 -26.88 21.40
N GLY A 200 32.35 -25.91 22.07
CA GLY A 200 33.54 -25.22 21.59
C GLY A 200 33.34 -24.30 20.39
N GLY A 201 33.48 -22.99 20.61
CA GLY A 201 33.67 -22.01 19.56
C GLY A 201 34.97 -22.24 18.77
N LEU A 202 34.94 -23.17 17.82
CA LEU A 202 35.91 -23.24 16.74
C LEU A 202 35.24 -22.75 15.47
N GLN A 203 35.86 -21.72 14.90
CA GLN A 203 35.68 -21.32 13.52
C GLN A 203 35.78 -22.58 12.65
N THR A 204 34.67 -22.97 12.01
CA THR A 204 34.60 -24.20 11.20
C THR A 204 35.29 -24.07 9.85
N TRP A 205 35.77 -22.87 9.53
CA TRP A 205 36.24 -22.47 8.21
C TRP A 205 37.61 -21.80 8.29
N CYS A 206 38.50 -22.10 7.34
CA CYS A 206 39.79 -21.42 7.17
C CYS A 206 39.75 -20.43 5.99
N ASP A 207 40.77 -19.59 5.86
CA ASP A 207 40.86 -18.59 4.79
C ASP A 207 40.80 -19.22 3.39
N ASP A 208 41.37 -20.42 3.20
CA ASP A 208 41.29 -21.15 1.93
C ASP A 208 39.85 -21.53 1.58
N ASP A 209 39.05 -21.94 2.58
CA ASP A 209 37.64 -22.29 2.38
C ASP A 209 36.78 -21.06 2.05
N LEU A 210 37.09 -19.92 2.66
CA LEU A 210 36.42 -18.65 2.37
C LEU A 210 36.81 -18.08 1.01
N GLN A 211 38.07 -18.22 0.62
CA GLN A 211 38.52 -17.83 -0.70
C GLN A 211 37.85 -18.69 -1.77
N LEU A 212 37.74 -20.00 -1.54
CA LEU A 212 37.01 -20.89 -2.43
C LEU A 212 35.52 -20.51 -2.49
N PHE A 213 34.90 -20.21 -1.35
CA PHE A 213 33.52 -19.72 -1.31
C PHE A 213 33.36 -18.44 -2.12
N SER A 214 34.25 -17.47 -1.94
CA SER A 214 34.21 -16.19 -2.65
C SER A 214 34.34 -16.39 -4.16
N ASN A 215 35.29 -17.22 -4.60
CA ASN A 215 35.49 -17.54 -6.02
C ASN A 215 34.25 -18.19 -6.62
N ASP A 216 33.72 -19.25 -5.99
CA ASP A 216 32.53 -19.95 -6.48
C ASP A 216 31.29 -19.03 -6.46
N PHE A 217 31.13 -18.21 -5.41
CA PHE A 217 30.03 -17.25 -5.31
C PHE A 217 30.09 -16.18 -6.41
N GLN A 218 31.25 -15.59 -6.65
CA GLN A 218 31.45 -14.60 -7.71
C GLN A 218 31.21 -15.21 -9.09
N ALA A 219 31.80 -16.38 -9.34
CA ALA A 219 31.65 -17.12 -10.58
C ALA A 219 30.18 -17.42 -10.90
N LEU A 220 29.44 -17.97 -9.93
CA LEU A 220 28.01 -18.23 -10.07
C LEU A 220 27.17 -16.95 -10.15
N SER A 221 27.60 -15.84 -9.55
CA SER A 221 26.89 -14.56 -9.64
C SER A 221 26.95 -13.93 -11.03
N THR A 222 27.82 -14.41 -11.92
CA THR A 222 27.89 -13.94 -13.32
C THR A 222 26.73 -14.44 -14.20
N PHE A 223 25.96 -15.42 -13.75
CA PHE A 223 24.78 -15.90 -14.47
C PHE A 223 23.62 -14.91 -14.38
N ASP A 224 23.09 -14.51 -15.52
CA ASP A 224 21.85 -13.73 -15.59
C ASP A 224 20.63 -14.63 -15.42
N ILE A 225 19.95 -14.48 -14.29
CA ILE A 225 18.75 -15.24 -13.94
C ILE A 225 17.62 -15.02 -14.94
N SER A 226 17.52 -13.83 -15.53
CA SER A 226 16.46 -13.52 -16.51
C SER A 226 16.56 -14.43 -17.74
N HIS A 227 17.78 -14.76 -18.18
CA HIS A 227 18.01 -15.69 -19.29
C HIS A 227 17.64 -17.13 -18.91
N LEU A 228 17.95 -17.57 -17.68
CA LEU A 228 17.59 -18.90 -17.19
C LEU A 228 16.06 -19.06 -17.03
N ASN A 229 15.38 -17.99 -16.57
CA ASN A 229 13.94 -17.94 -16.35
C ASN A 229 13.10 -18.19 -17.63
N ILE A 230 13.70 -18.09 -18.81
CA ILE A 230 13.07 -18.44 -20.09
C ILE A 230 12.72 -19.93 -20.15
N LEU A 231 13.61 -20.79 -19.64
CA LEU A 231 13.54 -22.25 -19.79
C LEU A 231 12.81 -22.96 -18.65
N ILE A 232 12.76 -22.36 -17.47
CA ILE A 232 12.22 -23.03 -16.27
C ILE A 232 10.75 -22.70 -16.04
N SER A 233 9.99 -23.67 -15.52
CA SER A 233 8.56 -23.52 -15.23
C SER A 233 8.32 -22.66 -14.00
N LYS A 234 9.20 -22.76 -13.00
CA LYS A 234 9.17 -21.97 -11.76
C LYS A 234 10.31 -20.94 -11.80
N PRO A 235 10.04 -19.67 -12.16
CA PRO A 235 11.08 -18.67 -12.31
C PRO A 235 11.73 -18.35 -10.96
N LEU A 236 13.06 -18.20 -11.00
CA LEU A 236 13.87 -17.73 -9.88
C LEU A 236 13.69 -16.24 -9.66
N LEU A 237 13.98 -15.78 -8.44
CA LEU A 237 13.88 -14.38 -8.04
C LEU A 237 15.05 -13.57 -8.62
N ILE A 238 14.75 -12.63 -9.52
CA ILE A 238 15.77 -11.78 -10.19
C ILE A 238 16.40 -10.77 -9.21
N ASP A 239 15.72 -10.46 -8.11
CA ASP A 239 16.19 -9.49 -7.12
C ASP A 239 17.43 -9.96 -6.36
N VAL A 240 17.74 -11.26 -6.33
CA VAL A 240 18.97 -11.76 -5.72
C VAL A 240 19.84 -12.51 -6.72
N CYS A 241 21.15 -12.55 -6.50
CA CYS A 241 22.04 -13.27 -7.42
C CYS A 241 21.82 -14.80 -7.38
N PHE A 242 22.30 -15.47 -8.42
CA PHE A 242 22.08 -16.90 -8.62
C PHE A 242 22.53 -17.79 -7.43
N PRO A 243 23.75 -17.67 -6.87
CA PRO A 243 24.19 -18.52 -5.75
C PRO A 243 23.33 -18.36 -4.48
N MET A 244 22.65 -17.22 -4.33
CA MET A 244 21.73 -17.02 -3.20
C MET A 244 20.50 -17.92 -3.25
N HIS A 245 20.10 -18.40 -4.44
CA HIS A 245 19.02 -19.36 -4.57
C HIS A 245 19.37 -20.70 -3.94
N ILE A 246 20.65 -21.06 -3.91
CA ILE A 246 21.16 -22.27 -3.25
C ILE A 246 21.21 -22.04 -1.75
N ILE A 247 21.78 -20.91 -1.32
CA ILE A 247 21.92 -20.54 0.10
C ILE A 247 20.54 -20.42 0.78
N LEU A 248 19.57 -19.77 0.14
CA LEU A 248 18.26 -19.49 0.74
C LEU A 248 17.27 -20.66 0.63
N ALA A 249 17.44 -21.58 -0.32
CA ALA A 249 16.54 -22.73 -0.51
C ALA A 249 16.25 -23.53 0.78
N PRO A 250 17.25 -23.94 1.59
CA PRO A 250 16.97 -24.69 2.81
C PRO A 250 16.29 -23.83 3.89
N MET A 251 16.52 -22.53 3.91
CA MET A 251 15.86 -21.59 4.82
C MET A 251 14.39 -21.38 4.43
N GLU A 252 14.10 -21.21 3.14
CA GLU A 252 12.73 -21.14 2.62
C GLU A 252 11.96 -22.42 2.90
N LYS A 253 12.58 -23.59 2.67
CA LYS A 253 11.96 -24.88 2.98
C LYS A 253 11.53 -24.96 4.44
N ARG A 254 12.41 -24.54 5.36
CA ARG A 254 12.09 -24.49 6.79
C ARG A 254 11.01 -23.46 7.10
N PHE A 255 11.10 -22.27 6.52
CA PHE A 255 10.11 -21.20 6.70
C PHE A 255 8.72 -21.69 6.31
N ARG A 256 8.58 -22.26 5.10
CA ARG A 256 7.32 -22.81 4.60
C ARG A 256 6.80 -23.94 5.46
N TYR A 257 7.68 -24.82 5.92
CA TYR A 257 7.28 -25.91 6.80
C TYR A 257 6.60 -25.38 8.06
N HIS A 258 7.17 -24.38 8.75
CA HIS A 258 6.65 -23.88 10.02
C HIS A 258 5.53 -22.84 9.87
N PHE A 259 5.60 -21.98 8.87
CA PHE A 259 4.74 -20.80 8.75
C PHE A 259 3.77 -20.86 7.57
N CYS A 260 3.63 -22.03 6.93
CA CYS A 260 2.61 -22.30 5.94
C CYS A 260 1.88 -23.61 6.26
N GLY A 261 0.69 -23.78 5.67
CA GLY A 261 -0.12 -24.98 5.88
C GLY A 261 -0.70 -25.09 7.29
N SER A 262 -0.83 -26.32 7.79
CA SER A 262 -1.56 -26.66 9.02
C SER A 262 -0.71 -26.77 10.28
N GLN A 263 0.54 -26.30 10.26
CA GLN A 263 1.37 -26.33 11.45
C GLN A 263 0.84 -25.40 12.55
N LYS A 264 1.02 -25.80 13.81
CA LYS A 264 0.66 -24.98 14.99
C LYS A 264 1.42 -23.65 15.04
N THR A 265 2.57 -23.58 14.38
CA THR A 265 3.41 -22.38 14.25
C THR A 265 2.92 -21.40 13.17
N ASN A 266 1.97 -21.79 12.31
CA ASN A 266 1.34 -20.89 11.34
C ASN A 266 0.11 -20.24 11.96
N ARG A 267 0.31 -19.11 12.64
CA ARG A 267 -0.73 -18.37 13.35
C ARG A 267 -0.82 -16.93 12.85
N ILE A 268 -1.99 -16.56 12.34
CA ILE A 268 -2.25 -15.20 11.82
C ILE A 268 -2.24 -14.13 12.90
N ASP A 269 -2.48 -14.51 14.15
CA ASP A 269 -2.51 -13.62 15.31
C ASP A 269 -1.13 -13.48 16.00
N MET A 270 -0.14 -14.29 15.60
CA MET A 270 1.23 -14.25 16.12
C MET A 270 2.24 -13.98 15.00
N PRO A 271 2.13 -12.86 14.26
CA PRO A 271 3.03 -12.55 13.14
C PRO A 271 4.50 -12.37 13.58
N GLU A 272 4.74 -12.08 14.85
CA GLU A 272 6.08 -11.97 15.42
C GLU A 272 6.90 -13.26 15.32
N TRP A 273 6.27 -14.43 15.20
CA TRP A 273 6.98 -15.71 15.12
C TRP A 273 7.81 -15.82 13.85
N TYR A 274 7.19 -15.59 12.68
CA TYR A 274 7.92 -15.69 11.42
C TYR A 274 8.86 -14.50 11.20
N MET A 275 8.49 -13.29 11.66
CA MET A 275 9.37 -12.12 11.56
C MET A 275 10.60 -12.25 12.45
N SER A 276 10.43 -12.70 13.69
CA SER A 276 11.55 -12.92 14.61
C SER A 276 12.46 -14.04 14.10
N GLN A 277 11.89 -15.09 13.49
CA GLN A 277 12.69 -16.16 12.89
C GLN A 277 13.59 -15.64 11.77
N VAL A 278 13.08 -14.80 10.87
CA VAL A 278 13.90 -14.21 9.81
C VAL A 278 14.96 -13.26 10.36
N LEU A 279 14.59 -12.37 11.30
CA LEU A 279 15.57 -11.51 11.96
C LEU A 279 16.66 -12.31 12.68
N GLN A 280 16.30 -13.44 13.29
CA GLN A 280 17.26 -14.33 13.94
C GLN A 280 18.20 -14.98 12.93
N TRP A 281 17.69 -15.45 11.79
CA TRP A 281 18.52 -16.00 10.72
C TRP A 281 19.49 -14.97 10.15
N ILE A 282 19.05 -13.72 9.95
CA ILE A 282 19.94 -12.64 9.53
C ILE A 282 21.07 -12.47 10.56
N ARG A 283 20.73 -12.32 11.86
CA ARG A 283 21.74 -12.14 12.92
C ARG A 283 22.70 -13.32 13.05
N THR A 284 22.19 -14.54 12.98
CA THR A 284 22.99 -15.76 13.17
C THR A 284 24.04 -15.91 12.07
N ASN A 285 23.73 -15.47 10.85
CA ASN A 285 24.60 -15.60 9.69
C ASN A 285 25.45 -14.33 9.41
N ASP A 286 25.18 -13.21 10.10
CA ASP A 286 25.78 -11.89 9.86
C ASP A 286 27.32 -11.89 9.99
N TYR A 287 27.85 -12.61 10.99
CA TYR A 287 29.30 -12.70 11.19
C TYR A 287 30.02 -13.33 9.98
N PHE A 288 29.54 -14.49 9.51
CA PHE A 288 30.13 -15.20 8.37
C PHE A 288 30.13 -14.30 7.12
N VAL A 289 28.97 -13.75 6.75
CA VAL A 289 28.85 -12.94 5.53
C VAL A 289 29.61 -11.62 5.61
N THR A 290 29.73 -11.03 6.80
CA THR A 290 30.51 -9.79 7.00
C THR A 290 32.00 -10.05 6.84
N VAL A 291 32.52 -11.18 7.31
CA VAL A 291 33.92 -11.56 7.11
C VAL A 291 34.20 -11.81 5.63
N VAL A 292 33.31 -12.56 4.95
CA VAL A 292 33.43 -12.80 3.50
C VAL A 292 33.41 -11.49 2.71
N ASP A 293 32.42 -10.64 2.94
CA ASP A 293 32.29 -9.36 2.23
C ASP A 293 33.50 -8.45 2.46
N ARG A 294 34.03 -8.39 3.70
CA ARG A 294 35.15 -7.51 4.04
C ARG A 294 36.48 -8.00 3.48
N ASP A 295 36.77 -9.30 3.63
CA ASP A 295 38.13 -9.83 3.44
C ASP A 295 38.31 -10.54 2.10
N PHE A 296 37.24 -11.06 1.49
CA PHE A 296 37.32 -11.94 0.31
C PHE A 296 36.57 -11.42 -0.92
N ILE A 297 35.63 -10.48 -0.75
CA ILE A 297 34.87 -9.86 -1.85
C ILE A 297 35.24 -8.37 -1.91
N SER A 298 36.38 -8.07 -2.55
CA SER A 298 36.90 -6.69 -2.70
C SER A 298 36.20 -5.92 -3.83
N GLU A 299 36.06 -4.59 -3.69
CA GLU A 299 35.57 -3.64 -4.71
C GLU A 299 36.40 -3.54 -6.02
N LYS A 300 37.37 -4.44 -6.25
CA LYS A 300 38.32 -4.33 -7.36
C LYS A 300 37.72 -4.70 -8.72
N ASP A 301 36.61 -5.45 -8.72
CA ASP A 301 35.88 -5.82 -9.92
C ASP A 301 34.52 -5.13 -9.91
N ASN A 302 34.17 -4.50 -11.03
CA ASN A 302 33.31 -3.32 -11.16
C ASN A 302 31.80 -3.52 -10.88
N THR A 303 31.42 -4.42 -9.96
CA THR A 303 30.16 -4.44 -9.18
C THR A 303 30.24 -5.53 -8.10
N PRO A 304 30.77 -5.25 -6.89
CA PRO A 304 30.80 -6.24 -5.82
C PRO A 304 29.37 -6.53 -5.33
N VAL A 305 28.89 -7.75 -5.58
CA VAL A 305 27.63 -8.24 -5.05
C VAL A 305 27.85 -8.57 -3.57
N SER A 306 27.47 -7.65 -2.66
CA SER A 306 27.56 -7.91 -1.21
C SER A 306 26.70 -9.11 -0.82
N VAL A 307 27.33 -10.18 -0.34
CA VAL A 307 26.68 -11.42 0.11
C VAL A 307 25.72 -11.10 1.25
N ARG A 308 26.15 -10.25 2.18
CA ARG A 308 25.34 -9.82 3.33
C ARG A 308 24.04 -9.17 2.89
N LEU A 309 24.12 -8.21 1.95
CA LEU A 309 22.93 -7.53 1.44
C LEU A 309 22.00 -8.49 0.70
N GLN A 310 22.55 -9.38 -0.13
CA GLN A 310 21.75 -10.34 -0.89
C GLN A 310 21.03 -11.35 0.02
N LEU A 311 21.70 -11.83 1.07
CA LEU A 311 21.09 -12.67 2.11
C LEU A 311 19.92 -11.97 2.79
N MET A 312 20.10 -10.71 3.22
CA MET A 312 19.03 -9.93 3.82
C MET A 312 17.88 -9.72 2.86
N ARG A 313 18.14 -9.34 1.60
CA ARG A 313 17.10 -9.11 0.58
C ARG A 313 16.26 -10.36 0.35
N GLY A 314 16.88 -11.51 0.14
CA GLY A 314 16.13 -12.75 -0.09
C GLY A 314 15.29 -13.19 1.12
N LEU A 315 15.80 -13.02 2.33
CA LEU A 315 15.05 -13.31 3.55
C LEU A 315 13.89 -12.32 3.79
N VAL A 316 14.09 -11.03 3.51
CA VAL A 316 13.03 -10.01 3.56
C VAL A 316 11.97 -10.28 2.49
N THR A 317 12.35 -10.76 1.30
CA THR A 317 11.38 -11.19 0.28
C THR A 317 10.49 -12.34 0.78
N LEU A 318 11.02 -13.32 1.53
CA LEU A 318 10.17 -14.35 2.16
C LEU A 318 9.15 -13.77 3.14
N LEU A 319 9.57 -12.78 3.94
CA LEU A 319 8.65 -12.08 4.85
C LEU A 319 7.55 -11.36 4.08
N LEU A 320 7.93 -10.66 3.01
CA LEU A 320 6.99 -9.96 2.14
C LEU A 320 6.01 -10.93 1.50
N ASP A 321 6.47 -12.02 0.88
CA ASP A 321 5.59 -13.02 0.25
C ASP A 321 4.58 -13.59 1.26
N LYS A 322 5.02 -13.87 2.49
CA LYS A 322 4.13 -14.33 3.58
C LYS A 322 3.13 -13.27 4.00
N LEU A 323 3.57 -12.02 4.18
CA LEU A 323 2.69 -10.90 4.52
C LEU A 323 1.63 -10.66 3.45
N HIS A 324 2.01 -10.68 2.17
CA HIS A 324 1.07 -10.52 1.06
C HIS A 324 0.03 -11.64 1.04
N TYR A 325 0.43 -12.87 1.36
CA TYR A 325 -0.48 -14.00 1.48
C TYR A 325 -1.44 -13.85 2.68
N ASP A 326 -0.92 -13.53 3.87
CA ASP A 326 -1.73 -13.41 5.09
C ASP A 326 -2.72 -12.24 5.04
N LEU A 327 -2.36 -11.14 4.37
CA LEU A 327 -3.23 -9.99 4.14
C LEU A 327 -4.18 -10.17 2.95
N GLY A 328 -4.14 -11.32 2.26
CA GLY A 328 -4.97 -11.60 1.09
C GLY A 328 -4.75 -10.62 -0.05
N ILE A 329 -3.51 -10.15 -0.23
CA ILE A 329 -3.07 -9.43 -1.43
C ILE A 329 -2.67 -10.44 -2.51
N SER A 330 -1.99 -11.52 -2.12
CA SER A 330 -1.67 -12.65 -2.99
C SER A 330 -2.52 -13.87 -2.64
N ALA A 331 -3.01 -14.58 -3.66
CA ALA A 331 -3.75 -15.83 -3.47
C ALA A 331 -2.87 -17.00 -3.03
N PHE A 332 -1.57 -16.95 -3.32
CA PHE A 332 -0.60 -18.00 -2.99
C PHE A 332 0.75 -17.42 -2.61
N MET A 333 1.55 -18.18 -1.86
CA MET A 333 2.93 -17.82 -1.52
C MET A 333 3.91 -18.48 -2.53
N PRO A 334 4.51 -17.73 -3.46
CA PRO A 334 5.35 -18.27 -4.54
C PRO A 334 6.65 -18.87 -4.02
N VAL A 335 7.06 -20.06 -4.49
CA VAL A 335 8.38 -20.65 -4.18
C VAL A 335 9.46 -19.87 -4.93
N ARG A 336 10.38 -19.23 -4.20
CA ARG A 336 11.37 -18.29 -4.79
C ARG A 336 12.74 -18.90 -4.96
N PHE A 337 13.17 -19.67 -3.98
CA PHE A 337 14.51 -20.21 -3.85
C PHE A 337 14.48 -21.71 -4.08
N GLY A 338 15.12 -22.10 -5.17
CA GLY A 338 15.23 -23.48 -5.55
C GLY A 338 16.27 -23.60 -6.65
N TYR A 339 16.87 -24.76 -6.73
CA TYR A 339 17.88 -25.09 -7.73
C TYR A 339 17.53 -26.38 -8.49
N GLN A 340 16.35 -26.93 -8.22
CA GLN A 340 15.80 -28.05 -8.98
C GLN A 340 15.03 -27.49 -10.17
N PHE A 341 15.68 -27.46 -11.32
CA PHE A 341 15.10 -26.93 -12.55
C PHE A 341 14.07 -27.89 -13.12
N GLN A 342 12.84 -27.42 -13.25
CA GLN A 342 11.79 -28.07 -14.03
C GLN A 342 11.64 -27.30 -15.34
N MET A 343 11.84 -27.96 -16.49
CA MET A 343 11.71 -27.30 -17.78
C MET A 343 10.25 -26.89 -18.06
N ARG A 344 10.08 -25.72 -18.66
CA ARG A 344 8.82 -25.22 -19.20
C ARG A 344 8.40 -26.12 -20.38
N ARG A 345 7.13 -26.53 -20.41
CA ARG A 345 6.56 -27.32 -21.52
C ARG A 345 5.82 -26.41 -22.51
N SER A 346 5.91 -26.69 -23.80
CA SER A 346 5.29 -25.89 -24.88
C SER A 346 3.75 -25.85 -24.82
N ASN A 347 3.11 -26.85 -24.21
CA ASN A 347 1.66 -26.93 -24.05
C ASN A 347 1.26 -26.55 -22.63
N SER A 348 0.86 -25.28 -22.45
CA SER A 348 0.10 -24.72 -21.33
C SER A 348 0.30 -25.35 -19.94
N GLU A 349 1.16 -24.75 -19.13
CA GLU A 349 1.07 -24.83 -17.67
C GLU A 349 1.44 -23.48 -17.04
N ILE A 350 0.84 -22.38 -17.52
CA ILE A 350 0.72 -21.16 -16.70
C ILE A 350 -0.33 -21.37 -15.59
N LEU A 351 -1.11 -22.46 -15.66
CA LEU A 351 -2.23 -22.77 -14.75
C LEU A 351 -2.05 -24.03 -13.87
N SER A 352 -0.94 -24.78 -13.94
CA SER A 352 -0.79 -26.00 -13.11
C SER A 352 -0.06 -25.77 -11.77
N CYS A 353 0.57 -24.62 -11.56
CA CYS A 353 1.04 -24.24 -10.21
C CYS A 353 -0.11 -23.78 -9.28
N LEU A 354 -1.37 -23.87 -9.72
CA LEU A 354 -2.57 -23.55 -8.94
C LEU A 354 -2.99 -24.65 -7.95
N MET A 355 -2.31 -25.79 -7.91
CA MET A 355 -2.75 -26.93 -7.10
C MET A 355 -1.63 -27.39 -6.15
N ASP A 356 -1.47 -26.67 -5.04
CA ASP A 356 -0.98 -27.24 -3.77
C ASP A 356 -1.28 -26.27 -2.61
N SER A 357 -2.58 -25.98 -2.40
CA SER A 357 -3.21 -25.71 -1.10
C SER A 357 -4.66 -25.30 -1.32
N ASP A 358 -5.58 -25.88 -0.54
CA ASP A 358 -7.04 -25.69 -0.55
C ASP A 358 -7.54 -24.30 -1.01
N PRO A 359 -8.59 -24.23 -1.86
CA PRO A 359 -9.35 -23.00 -2.13
C PRO A 359 -10.28 -22.65 -0.95
N GLY A 360 -9.77 -22.77 0.27
CA GLY A 360 -10.47 -22.53 1.52
C GLY A 360 -9.64 -21.61 2.41
N ASN A 361 -9.32 -20.39 1.96
CA ASN A 361 -8.74 -19.38 2.84
C ASN A 361 -9.66 -18.17 2.99
N SER A 362 -10.77 -18.41 3.69
CA SER A 362 -11.55 -17.38 4.37
C SER A 362 -10.75 -16.64 5.46
N SER A 363 -9.51 -17.06 5.77
CA SER A 363 -8.68 -16.45 6.83
C SER A 363 -8.02 -15.12 6.44
N SER A 364 -7.87 -14.82 5.15
CA SER A 364 -7.22 -13.57 4.71
C SER A 364 -8.12 -12.33 4.86
N SER A 365 -9.45 -12.54 4.79
CA SER A 365 -10.43 -11.53 5.19
C SER A 365 -10.46 -11.37 6.71
N GLU A 366 -10.32 -12.47 7.45
CA GLU A 366 -10.38 -12.51 8.92
C GLU A 366 -9.31 -11.62 9.58
N LEU A 367 -8.07 -11.61 9.08
CA LEU A 367 -7.00 -10.79 9.63
C LEU A 367 -7.27 -9.28 9.48
N LEU A 368 -7.75 -8.85 8.31
CA LEU A 368 -8.10 -7.45 8.06
C LEU A 368 -9.39 -7.04 8.79
N GLU A 369 -10.34 -7.96 8.96
CA GLU A 369 -11.59 -7.72 9.68
C GLU A 369 -11.35 -7.61 11.19
N ASN A 370 -10.47 -8.43 11.77
CA ASN A 370 -10.14 -8.38 13.19
C ASN A 370 -9.20 -7.20 13.52
N ALA A 371 -9.81 -6.12 14.03
CA ALA A 371 -9.12 -4.89 14.43
C ALA A 371 -7.94 -5.12 15.40
N GLN A 372 -8.05 -6.06 16.34
CA GLN A 372 -6.99 -6.32 17.32
C GLN A 372 -5.78 -6.98 16.67
N ASN A 373 -6.01 -8.04 15.90
CA ASN A 373 -4.95 -8.77 15.20
C ASN A 373 -4.28 -7.87 14.15
N PHE A 374 -5.07 -7.05 13.44
CA PHE A 374 -4.52 -6.13 12.46
C PHE A 374 -3.67 -5.01 13.09
N SER A 375 -4.14 -4.41 14.20
CA SER A 375 -3.35 -3.42 14.95
C SER A 375 -2.03 -4.02 15.44
N HIS A 376 -2.08 -5.22 16.02
CA HIS A 376 -0.88 -5.94 16.47
C HIS A 376 0.08 -6.23 15.32
N LEU A 377 -0.43 -6.68 14.17
CA LEU A 377 0.38 -6.90 12.97
C LEU A 377 1.10 -5.64 12.51
N ILE A 378 0.42 -4.49 12.47
CA ILE A 378 1.04 -3.21 12.10
C ILE A 378 2.19 -2.90 13.05
N ASP A 379 1.99 -3.06 14.36
CA ASP A 379 3.04 -2.82 15.36
C ASP A 379 4.25 -3.72 15.15
N VAL A 380 4.02 -5.00 14.88
CA VAL A 380 5.07 -5.99 14.63
C VAL A 380 5.82 -5.68 13.32
N ILE A 381 5.14 -5.25 12.26
CA ILE A 381 5.75 -4.80 11.00
C ILE A 381 6.68 -3.63 11.25
N LEU A 382 6.17 -2.58 11.90
CA LEU A 382 6.92 -1.35 12.18
C LEU A 382 8.15 -1.61 13.08
N GLN A 383 8.00 -2.46 14.10
CA GLN A 383 9.11 -2.89 14.94
C GLN A 383 10.15 -3.72 14.17
N THR A 384 9.71 -4.55 13.22
CA THR A 384 10.60 -5.35 12.37
C THR A 384 11.45 -4.45 11.48
N ASP A 385 10.87 -3.41 10.90
CA ASP A 385 11.58 -2.42 10.08
C ASP A 385 12.63 -1.64 10.88
N ALA A 386 12.30 -1.26 12.13
CA ALA A 386 13.26 -0.64 13.03
C ALA A 386 14.44 -1.59 13.32
N LYS A 387 14.18 -2.89 13.54
CA LYS A 387 15.23 -3.91 13.74
C LYS A 387 16.05 -4.15 12.46
N LEU A 388 15.43 -4.16 11.28
CA LEU A 388 16.15 -4.24 10.00
C LEU A 388 17.07 -3.03 9.79
N THR A 389 16.61 -1.84 10.19
CA THR A 389 17.42 -0.61 10.14
C THR A 389 18.62 -0.68 11.08
N GLN A 390 18.46 -1.26 12.28
CA GLN A 390 19.57 -1.53 13.20
C GLN A 390 20.57 -2.54 12.62
N LEU A 391 20.12 -3.48 11.79
CA LEU A 391 20.96 -4.40 11.04
C LEU A 391 21.56 -3.75 9.77
N ALA A 392 21.44 -2.43 9.60
CA ALA A 392 21.92 -1.69 8.43
C ALA A 392 21.35 -2.20 7.10
N TYR A 393 20.10 -2.68 7.09
CA TYR A 393 19.38 -2.97 5.84
C TYR A 393 19.05 -1.64 5.11
N PRO A 394 19.44 -1.47 3.83
CA PRO A 394 19.32 -0.17 3.16
C PRO A 394 17.87 0.26 2.92
N ASN A 395 17.62 1.57 2.99
CA ASN A 395 16.29 2.16 2.79
C ASN A 395 15.77 2.11 1.34
N GLY A 396 16.64 1.80 0.37
CA GLY A 396 16.26 1.73 -1.05
C GLY A 396 15.66 0.39 -1.49
N TYR A 397 15.62 -0.61 -0.61
CA TYR A 397 15.07 -1.93 -0.92
C TYR A 397 13.72 -2.16 -0.23
N PRO A 398 12.90 -3.08 -0.75
CA PRO A 398 11.60 -3.41 -0.15
C PRO A 398 11.72 -3.80 1.31
N LYS A 399 10.80 -3.30 2.13
CA LYS A 399 10.68 -3.57 3.57
C LYS A 399 9.26 -4.00 3.93
N PRO A 400 9.06 -4.73 5.04
CA PRO A 400 7.74 -5.09 5.55
C PRO A 400 6.73 -3.93 5.59
N SER A 401 7.14 -2.68 5.91
CA SER A 401 6.23 -1.53 5.90
C SER A 401 5.61 -1.24 4.55
N ASP A 402 6.24 -1.61 3.44
CA ASP A 402 5.74 -1.30 2.09
C ASP A 402 4.41 -2.00 1.81
N VAL A 403 4.15 -3.14 2.46
CA VAL A 403 2.88 -3.86 2.39
C VAL A 403 1.74 -3.04 2.98
N LEU A 404 2.02 -2.21 4.01
CA LEU A 404 1.03 -1.33 4.62
C LEU A 404 0.58 -0.21 3.68
N SER A 405 1.42 0.16 2.71
CA SER A 405 1.09 1.17 1.69
C SER A 405 0.20 0.62 0.57
N HIS A 406 -0.04 -0.70 0.53
CA HIS A 406 -0.94 -1.29 -0.47
C HIS A 406 -2.38 -0.76 -0.28
N PRO A 407 -3.08 -0.25 -1.32
CA PRO A 407 -4.34 0.48 -1.16
C PRO A 407 -5.41 -0.23 -0.31
N LYS A 408 -5.57 -1.54 -0.48
CA LYS A 408 -6.50 -2.39 0.30
C LYS A 408 -6.15 -2.44 1.80
N VAL A 409 -4.87 -2.51 2.14
CA VAL A 409 -4.39 -2.60 3.53
C VAL A 409 -4.38 -1.22 4.15
N PHE A 410 -3.92 -0.24 3.38
CA PHE A 410 -3.80 1.14 3.80
C PHE A 410 -5.15 1.77 4.15
N SER A 411 -6.19 1.56 3.34
CA SER A 411 -7.54 2.05 3.64
C SER A 411 -8.07 1.49 4.96
N ARG A 412 -7.87 0.18 5.18
CA ARG A 412 -8.27 -0.49 6.42
C ARG A 412 -7.49 0.06 7.62
N TRP A 413 -6.21 0.33 7.45
CA TRP A 413 -5.39 0.91 8.51
C TRP A 413 -5.83 2.32 8.87
N LEU A 414 -6.06 3.21 7.88
CA LEU A 414 -6.54 4.56 8.17
C LEU A 414 -7.88 4.56 8.93
N LEU A 415 -8.83 3.70 8.53
CA LEU A 415 -10.10 3.54 9.22
C LEU A 415 -9.91 3.05 10.66
N LEU A 416 -9.10 2.01 10.83
CA LEU A 416 -8.79 1.47 12.15
C LEU A 416 -8.12 2.52 13.04
N GLU A 417 -7.13 3.24 12.52
CA GLU A 417 -6.39 4.26 13.28
C GLU A 417 -7.32 5.41 13.70
N GLN A 418 -8.20 5.89 12.81
CA GLN A 418 -9.21 6.89 13.15
C GLN A 418 -10.12 6.38 14.27
N CYS A 419 -10.66 5.17 14.16
CA CYS A 419 -11.53 4.59 15.19
C CYS A 419 -10.82 4.46 16.54
N LEU A 420 -9.61 3.88 16.56
CA LEU A 420 -8.83 3.69 17.79
C LEU A 420 -8.47 5.04 18.43
N ALA A 421 -8.09 6.04 17.63
CA ALA A 421 -7.74 7.36 18.12
C ALA A 421 -8.97 8.13 18.66
N SER A 422 -10.11 8.09 17.96
CA SER A 422 -11.36 8.70 18.42
C SER A 422 -11.87 8.04 19.72
N ASP A 423 -11.77 6.72 19.84
CA ASP A 423 -12.14 6.04 21.09
C ASP A 423 -11.18 6.37 22.23
N ARG A 424 -9.88 6.49 21.95
CA ARG A 424 -8.90 6.94 22.94
C ARG A 424 -9.16 8.37 23.38
N LEU A 425 -9.54 9.26 22.47
CA LEU A 425 -9.91 10.64 22.75
C LEU A 425 -11.09 10.72 23.74
N LYS A 426 -12.15 9.94 23.50
CA LYS A 426 -13.30 9.85 24.41
C LYS A 426 -12.89 9.40 25.81
N LEU A 427 -11.96 8.45 25.93
CA LEU A 427 -11.43 8.00 27.23
C LEU A 427 -10.62 9.11 27.92
N VAL A 428 -9.78 9.83 27.17
CA VAL A 428 -9.02 10.98 27.69
C VAL A 428 -9.96 12.04 28.25
N LEU A 429 -11.03 12.38 27.54
CA LEU A 429 -11.99 13.40 27.96
C LEU A 429 -12.98 12.94 29.04
N GLY A 430 -13.25 11.63 29.12
CA GLY A 430 -14.19 11.03 30.07
C GLY A 430 -13.64 10.89 31.51
N ASN A 431 -12.32 10.93 31.68
CA ASN A 431 -11.69 10.81 33.00
C ASN A 431 -11.79 12.13 33.80
N PHE A 432 -12.27 12.08 35.04
CA PHE A 432 -12.46 13.25 35.90
C PHE A 432 -11.13 13.99 36.21
N SER A 433 -10.03 13.26 36.31
CA SER A 433 -8.69 13.83 36.53
C SER A 433 -8.15 14.59 35.33
N SER A 434 -8.64 14.32 34.11
CA SER A 434 -8.17 14.97 32.88
C SER A 434 -8.48 16.47 32.84
N TRP A 435 -9.44 16.93 33.64
CA TRP A 435 -9.81 18.34 33.74
C TRP A 435 -9.14 19.07 34.89
N SER A 436 -8.25 18.39 35.63
CA SER A 436 -7.43 19.00 36.67
C SER A 436 -6.29 19.81 36.06
N VAL A 437 -5.94 20.90 36.74
CA VAL A 437 -4.84 21.79 36.34
C VAL A 437 -3.52 21.16 36.76
N VAL A 438 -2.59 21.03 35.81
CA VAL A 438 -1.32 20.33 36.00
C VAL A 438 -0.28 21.20 36.71
N ASP A 439 -0.28 22.52 36.45
CA ASP A 439 0.71 23.46 36.99
C ASP A 439 0.01 24.75 37.49
N GLU A 440 0.43 25.27 38.66
CA GLU A 440 -0.11 26.53 39.19
C GLU A 440 0.40 27.77 38.42
N THR A 441 1.54 27.63 37.72
CA THR A 441 2.14 28.68 36.89
C THR A 441 1.54 28.76 35.48
N GLU A 442 1.21 27.61 34.89
CA GLU A 442 0.48 27.46 33.63
C GLU A 442 -0.82 26.69 33.85
N LYS A 443 -1.95 27.41 33.91
CA LYS A 443 -3.27 26.84 34.23
C LYS A 443 -3.87 25.99 33.10
N ARG A 444 -3.15 25.00 32.58
CA ARG A 444 -3.61 24.09 31.51
C ARG A 444 -4.12 22.76 32.07
N PRO A 445 -5.20 22.20 31.51
CA PRO A 445 -5.74 20.91 31.95
C PRO A 445 -4.97 19.72 31.38
N GLN A 446 -4.89 18.63 32.15
CA GLN A 446 -4.20 17.39 31.77
C GLN A 446 -4.72 16.77 30.45
N CYS A 447 -5.99 16.96 30.12
CA CYS A 447 -6.60 16.41 28.91
C CYS A 447 -5.91 16.87 27.62
N VAL A 448 -5.28 18.05 27.65
CA VAL A 448 -4.57 18.61 26.49
C VAL A 448 -3.23 17.94 26.30
N ASP A 449 -2.50 17.67 27.40
CA ASP A 449 -1.25 16.92 27.35
C ASP A 449 -1.48 15.50 26.84
N ASP A 450 -2.51 14.83 27.36
CA ASP A 450 -2.89 13.50 26.94
C ASP A 450 -3.34 13.48 25.45
N PHE A 451 -4.02 14.53 25.01
CA PHE A 451 -4.42 14.69 23.61
C PHE A 451 -3.23 14.97 22.68
N ILE A 452 -2.28 15.82 23.08
CA ILE A 452 -1.04 16.07 22.34
C ILE A 452 -0.23 14.77 22.23
N ALA A 453 -0.14 13.99 23.31
CA ALA A 453 0.50 12.67 23.28
C ALA A 453 -0.20 11.70 22.31
N LEU A 454 -1.53 11.71 22.25
CA LEU A 454 -2.31 10.93 21.28
C LEU A 454 -1.99 11.36 19.84
N LEU A 455 -1.98 12.66 19.54
CA LEU A 455 -1.62 13.17 18.22
C LEU A 455 -0.19 12.80 17.82
N HIS A 456 0.77 12.87 18.74
CA HIS A 456 2.14 12.40 18.52
C HIS A 456 2.20 10.90 18.23
N ALA A 457 1.42 10.07 18.95
CA ALA A 457 1.39 8.63 18.73
C ALA A 457 0.88 8.29 17.31
N VAL A 458 -0.22 8.91 16.87
CA VAL A 458 -0.75 8.74 15.51
C VAL A 458 0.26 9.23 14.46
N GLY A 459 0.87 10.39 14.70
CA GLY A 459 1.89 10.96 13.82
C GLY A 459 3.14 10.09 13.70
N PHE A 460 3.61 9.50 14.80
CA PHE A 460 4.81 8.67 14.84
C PHE A 460 4.69 7.42 13.96
N ARG A 461 3.52 6.78 13.94
CA ARG A 461 3.26 5.60 13.10
C ARG A 461 3.33 5.95 11.62
N SER A 462 2.73 7.08 11.22
CA SER A 462 2.77 7.56 9.84
C SER A 462 4.17 7.93 9.37
N ARG A 463 5.02 8.50 10.24
CA ARG A 463 6.41 8.90 9.90
C ARG A 463 7.26 7.74 9.38
N GLN A 464 6.90 6.50 9.71
CA GLN A 464 7.63 5.31 9.28
C GLN A 464 7.32 4.90 7.83
N LEU A 465 6.31 5.50 7.20
CA LEU A 465 5.97 5.25 5.80
C LEU A 465 6.88 6.05 4.85
N SER A 466 7.28 5.39 3.76
CA SER A 466 8.11 5.96 2.71
C SER A 466 7.33 6.98 1.86
N ASP A 467 6.09 6.66 1.50
CA ASP A 467 5.25 7.49 0.64
C ASP A 467 4.78 8.79 1.32
N LYS A 468 4.90 9.90 0.61
CA LYS A 468 4.49 11.24 1.10
C LYS A 468 2.97 11.39 1.11
N ILE A 469 2.26 10.82 0.14
CA ILE A 469 0.80 10.94 0.04
C ILE A 469 0.14 10.17 1.18
N SER A 470 0.60 8.94 1.42
CA SER A 470 0.17 8.11 2.55
C SER A 470 0.37 8.82 3.89
N ARG A 471 1.53 9.48 4.09
CA ARG A 471 1.77 10.29 5.29
C ARG A 471 0.84 11.50 5.41
N ALA A 472 0.56 12.20 4.31
CA ALA A 472 -0.39 13.32 4.32
C ALA A 472 -1.81 12.86 4.70
N ARG A 473 -2.24 11.66 4.29
CA ARG A 473 -3.53 11.09 4.71
C ARG A 473 -3.62 10.81 6.21
N PHE A 474 -2.51 10.49 6.88
CA PHE A 474 -2.48 10.43 8.35
C PHE A 474 -2.55 11.80 9.01
N VAL A 475 -1.98 12.83 8.39
CA VAL A 475 -2.17 14.21 8.87
C VAL A 475 -3.65 14.59 8.83
N GLN A 476 -4.40 14.12 7.83
CA GLN A 476 -5.85 14.28 7.80
C GLN A 476 -6.56 13.68 9.03
N ILE A 477 -6.12 12.50 9.50
CA ILE A 477 -6.61 11.89 10.75
C ILE A 477 -6.28 12.78 11.95
N GLN A 478 -5.05 13.30 12.05
CA GLN A 478 -4.66 14.22 13.13
C GLN A 478 -5.56 15.47 13.15
N LEU A 479 -5.85 16.05 11.98
CA LEU A 479 -6.72 17.22 11.86
C LEU A 479 -8.18 16.89 12.22
N ASN A 480 -8.68 15.71 11.85
CA ASN A 480 -10.01 15.23 12.25
C ASN A 480 -10.11 15.09 13.79
N LEU A 481 -9.09 14.52 14.42
CA LEU A 481 -9.01 14.40 15.89
C LEU A 481 -8.97 15.76 16.59
N ILE A 482 -8.26 16.75 16.03
CA ILE A 482 -8.23 18.13 16.56
C ILE A 482 -9.64 18.74 16.53
N ARG A 483 -10.40 18.51 15.46
CA ARG A 483 -11.79 18.97 15.34
C ARG A 483 -12.71 18.26 16.35
N GLU A 484 -12.58 16.94 16.49
CA GLU A 484 -13.34 16.17 17.49
C GLU A 484 -13.04 16.68 18.91
N PHE A 485 -11.77 16.84 19.27
CA PHE A 485 -11.35 17.38 20.55
C PHE A 485 -11.95 18.77 20.79
N PHE A 486 -11.84 19.67 19.82
CA PHE A 486 -12.43 21.02 19.92
C PHE A 486 -13.94 20.99 20.15
N ASN A 487 -14.66 20.17 19.39
CA ASN A 487 -16.10 20.02 19.56
C ASN A 487 -16.44 19.49 20.95
N ASP A 488 -15.74 18.47 21.44
CA ASP A 488 -16.00 17.84 22.72
C ASP A 488 -15.70 18.75 23.91
N ILE A 489 -14.59 19.51 23.88
CA ILE A 489 -14.26 20.47 24.95
C ILE A 489 -15.26 21.64 24.98
N VAL A 490 -15.72 22.11 23.82
CA VAL A 490 -16.73 23.17 23.71
C VAL A 490 -18.10 22.66 24.17
N LEU A 491 -18.49 21.44 23.80
CA LEU A 491 -19.73 20.81 24.29
C LEU A 491 -19.67 20.61 25.81
N SER A 492 -18.53 20.20 26.35
CA SER A 492 -18.32 20.04 27.79
C SER A 492 -18.44 21.37 28.55
N ALA A 493 -18.00 22.47 27.95
CA ALA A 493 -18.20 23.82 28.47
C ALA A 493 -19.68 24.25 28.47
N ARG A 494 -20.45 23.78 27.48
CA ARG A 494 -21.86 24.16 27.24
C ARG A 494 -22.89 23.34 28.02
N ARG A 495 -22.56 22.13 28.52
CA ARG A 495 -23.50 21.33 29.33
C ARG A 495 -23.98 22.11 30.56
N LYS A 496 -25.25 22.52 30.57
CA LYS A 496 -25.98 23.10 31.71
C LYS A 496 -26.42 22.01 32.70
N PHE A 497 -26.55 22.40 33.97
CA PHE A 497 -27.11 21.60 35.06
C PHE A 497 -28.39 20.85 34.65
N GLU A 498 -28.36 19.53 34.72
CA GLU A 498 -29.56 18.72 34.97
C GLU A 498 -29.30 17.88 36.23
N ASN A 499 -29.92 18.33 37.32
CA ASN A 499 -30.21 17.66 38.60
C ASN A 499 -29.08 16.89 39.30
N ASP A 500 -28.39 17.59 40.21
CA ASP A 500 -27.79 17.00 41.41
C ASP A 500 -28.53 17.58 42.64
N ASP A 501 -29.85 17.36 42.69
CA ASP A 501 -30.63 17.48 43.91
C ASP A 501 -30.76 16.08 44.53
N SER A 502 -29.77 15.68 45.32
CA SER A 502 -29.98 14.92 46.56
C SER A 502 -28.66 14.72 47.31
N ASN A 503 -28.52 15.50 48.38
CA ASN A 503 -27.93 15.13 49.67
C ASN A 503 -26.63 14.28 49.64
N ASP A 504 -25.50 14.88 50.00
CA ASP A 504 -25.05 14.74 51.39
C ASP A 504 -23.95 15.76 51.75
N LEU A 505 -24.30 16.68 52.63
CA LEU A 505 -23.37 17.56 53.31
C LEU A 505 -22.81 16.81 54.53
N GLY A 506 -21.94 15.82 54.29
CA GLY A 506 -21.27 15.06 55.33
C GLY A 506 -19.93 15.70 55.73
N GLN A 507 -19.93 16.41 56.85
CA GLN A 507 -18.72 16.86 57.54
C GLN A 507 -17.75 15.70 57.80
N SER A 508 -16.46 15.88 57.52
CA SER A 508 -15.41 15.45 58.46
C SER A 508 -14.08 16.14 58.16
N LYS A 509 -13.73 17.09 59.03
CA LYS A 509 -12.34 17.45 59.29
C LYS A 509 -11.68 16.24 59.95
N ASN A 510 -10.50 15.85 59.49
CA ASN A 510 -9.43 15.41 60.39
C ASN A 510 -8.07 15.87 59.86
N LYS A 511 -7.27 16.41 60.79
CA LYS A 511 -5.88 16.87 60.67
C LYS A 511 -4.91 15.70 60.90
N SER A 512 -3.62 15.96 60.60
CA SER A 512 -2.39 15.19 60.90
C SER A 512 -2.17 13.96 60.00
N GLU A 513 -0.96 13.62 59.52
CA GLU A 513 0.41 14.06 59.77
C GLU A 513 1.32 13.55 58.62
N VAL A 514 2.56 14.03 58.58
CA VAL A 514 3.60 13.77 57.57
C VAL A 514 4.03 12.30 57.50
N SER A 515 4.18 11.74 56.29
CA SER A 515 5.26 10.77 55.98
C SER A 515 5.49 10.57 54.48
N ASN A 516 6.77 10.67 54.08
CA ASN A 516 7.35 10.32 52.78
C ASN A 516 6.92 8.95 52.24
N ALA A 517 6.65 8.86 50.93
CA ALA A 517 7.11 7.77 50.06
C ALA A 517 6.87 8.12 48.58
N LYS A 518 7.96 8.18 47.80
CA LYS A 518 7.93 8.01 46.34
C LYS A 518 7.48 6.58 46.03
N THR A 519 6.38 6.40 45.30
CA THR A 519 6.17 5.15 44.54
C THR A 519 5.20 5.35 43.38
N THR A 520 5.76 5.15 42.20
CA THR A 520 5.20 4.66 40.94
C THR A 520 3.97 3.78 41.12
N VAL A 521 2.81 4.16 40.56
CA VAL A 521 1.70 3.23 40.25
C VAL A 521 0.99 3.71 38.99
N LEU A 522 1.44 3.17 37.85
CA LEU A 522 0.57 2.80 36.75
C LEU A 522 -0.34 1.68 37.24
N GLY A 523 -1.61 1.69 36.84
CA GLY A 523 -2.42 0.46 36.81
C GLY A 523 -3.76 0.61 37.47
N SER A 524 -4.78 0.13 36.76
CA SER A 524 -6.21 0.34 37.00
C SER A 524 -6.62 1.78 36.64
N LEU A 525 -7.60 2.02 35.78
CA LEU A 525 -9.01 1.72 36.05
C LEU A 525 -9.78 1.77 34.71
N PHE A 526 -9.83 0.67 33.97
CA PHE A 526 -10.84 0.48 32.93
C PHE A 526 -11.77 -0.64 33.39
N SER A 527 -12.70 -0.29 34.28
CA SER A 527 -13.86 -1.11 34.62
C SER A 527 -15.10 -0.35 34.19
N SER A 528 -15.81 -0.91 33.22
CA SER A 528 -16.99 -0.35 32.58
C SER A 528 -18.25 -0.55 33.44
N ARG A 529 -19.14 0.45 33.39
CA ARG A 529 -20.57 0.18 33.58
C ARG A 529 -21.39 1.09 32.67
N SER A 530 -22.06 0.44 31.73
CA SER A 530 -22.95 0.95 30.71
C SER A 530 -24.28 1.46 31.26
N ARG A 531 -24.86 2.51 30.64
CA ARG A 531 -26.31 2.60 30.36
C ARG A 531 -26.64 3.69 29.33
N SER A 532 -27.59 3.35 28.46
CA SER A 532 -28.11 4.09 27.30
C SER A 532 -29.47 4.80 27.62
N PRO A 533 -30.26 5.34 26.66
CA PRO A 533 -30.44 6.79 26.48
C PRO A 533 -31.94 7.20 26.42
N ASN A 534 -32.20 8.49 26.17
CA ASN A 534 -33.41 9.13 25.56
C ASN A 534 -33.39 10.63 25.97
N ALA A 535 -33.79 11.67 25.23
CA ALA A 535 -34.38 11.86 23.91
C ALA A 535 -34.23 13.35 23.49
N SER A 536 -34.24 13.58 22.17
CA SER A 536 -34.66 14.77 21.39
C SER A 536 -34.79 16.19 22.01
N SER A 537 -34.18 17.20 21.38
CA SER A 537 -34.94 18.21 20.59
C SER A 537 -34.08 19.39 20.05
N GLU A 538 -34.26 19.62 18.75
CA GLU A 538 -34.31 20.89 18.02
C GLU A 538 -33.20 21.95 18.10
N THR A 539 -32.58 22.12 16.92
CA THR A 539 -31.60 23.11 16.50
C THR A 539 -32.17 24.54 16.37
N LYS A 540 -31.47 25.52 16.95
CA LYS A 540 -31.46 26.92 16.49
C LYS A 540 -30.02 27.34 16.17
N LYS A 541 -29.73 27.58 14.89
CA LYS A 541 -28.49 28.21 14.39
C LYS A 541 -28.38 29.62 14.99
N ILE A 542 -27.35 29.85 15.79
CA ILE A 542 -26.95 31.19 16.26
C ILE A 542 -25.48 31.36 15.91
N SER A 543 -25.12 32.54 15.39
CA SER A 543 -23.76 32.94 15.00
C SER A 543 -22.76 32.74 16.16
N ILE A 544 -21.79 31.84 15.96
CA ILE A 544 -20.83 31.35 16.97
C ILE A 544 -19.97 32.49 17.55
N ILE A 545 -19.63 33.48 16.72
CA ILE A 545 -18.78 34.62 17.12
C ILE A 545 -19.53 35.58 18.07
N ASN A 546 -20.83 35.78 17.83
CA ASN A 546 -21.65 36.64 18.68
C ASN A 546 -22.07 35.95 20.00
N GLN A 547 -22.06 34.62 20.06
CA GLN A 547 -22.28 33.88 21.31
C GLN A 547 -21.06 33.84 22.23
N LEU A 548 -19.85 33.76 21.66
CA LEU A 548 -18.60 33.79 22.43
C LEU A 548 -18.41 35.13 23.14
N PHE A 549 -18.76 36.24 22.46
CA PHE A 549 -18.70 37.58 23.05
C PHE A 549 -19.77 37.81 24.14
N ASN A 550 -20.99 37.31 23.96
CA ASN A 550 -22.05 37.44 24.97
C ASN A 550 -21.79 36.59 26.22
N CYS A 551 -21.10 35.44 26.12
CA CYS A 551 -20.68 34.67 27.30
C CYS A 551 -19.55 35.35 28.08
N PHE A 552 -18.75 36.20 27.43
CA PHE A 552 -17.59 36.85 28.05
C PHE A 552 -18.00 38.02 28.96
N VAL A 553 -19.09 38.71 28.63
CA VAL A 553 -19.52 39.94 29.33
C VAL A 553 -20.43 39.65 30.54
N ASP A 554 -21.23 38.57 30.52
CA ASP A 554 -22.17 38.24 31.60
C ASP A 554 -21.59 37.27 32.67
N GLY A 555 -20.32 36.88 32.58
CA GLY A 555 -19.69 35.82 33.37
C GLY A 555 -18.91 36.24 34.63
N ILE A 556 -19.14 37.43 35.19
CA ILE A 556 -18.42 37.91 36.39
C ILE A 556 -18.98 37.32 37.71
N GLY A 557 -20.05 36.52 37.65
CA GLY A 557 -20.60 35.83 38.82
C GLY A 557 -20.87 34.35 38.58
N GLN A 558 -20.13 33.49 39.29
CA GLN A 558 -20.37 32.04 39.51
C GLN A 558 -19.82 31.04 38.46
N LYS A 559 -19.36 29.89 38.98
CA LYS A 559 -18.79 28.61 38.43
C LYS A 559 -18.76 28.30 36.91
N LEU A 560 -19.52 28.97 36.06
CA LEU A 560 -19.48 28.86 34.60
C LEU A 560 -18.20 29.48 34.01
N SER A 561 -17.71 30.58 34.60
CA SER A 561 -16.49 31.28 34.17
C SER A 561 -15.24 30.38 34.23
N SER A 562 -15.13 29.51 35.24
CA SER A 562 -13.95 28.64 35.39
C SER A 562 -13.84 27.56 34.32
N ARG A 563 -14.95 27.03 33.80
CA ARG A 563 -14.91 25.98 32.75
C ARG A 563 -14.47 26.53 31.40
N TRP A 564 -14.98 27.71 31.02
CA TRP A 564 -14.54 28.40 29.81
C TRP A 564 -13.07 28.83 29.90
N ILE A 565 -12.59 29.23 31.08
CA ILE A 565 -11.15 29.51 31.31
C ILE A 565 -10.30 28.25 31.08
N ILE A 566 -10.71 27.09 31.62
CA ILE A 566 -9.99 25.82 31.41
C ILE A 566 -9.96 25.44 29.92
N VAL A 567 -11.08 25.60 29.21
CA VAL A 567 -11.20 25.32 27.77
C VAL A 567 -10.37 26.28 26.93
N LEU A 568 -10.32 27.57 27.28
CA LEU A 568 -9.46 28.55 26.60
C LEU A 568 -7.98 28.24 26.82
N ASN A 569 -7.58 27.85 28.04
CA ASN A 569 -6.21 27.46 28.32
C ASN A 569 -5.83 26.17 27.57
N ALA A 570 -6.77 25.23 27.44
CA ALA A 570 -6.61 24.03 26.62
C ALA A 570 -6.37 24.35 25.14
N ILE A 571 -7.24 25.19 24.56
CA ILE A 571 -7.12 25.62 23.16
C ILE A 571 -5.82 26.38 22.94
N LYS A 572 -5.43 27.27 23.86
CA LYS A 572 -4.18 28.03 23.76
C LYS A 572 -2.97 27.10 23.75
N CYS A 573 -2.91 26.15 24.69
CA CYS A 573 -1.81 25.19 24.75
C CYS A 573 -1.72 24.34 23.48
N LEU A 574 -2.85 23.85 22.97
CA LEU A 574 -2.88 23.10 21.71
C LEU A 574 -2.43 23.96 20.52
N HIS A 575 -2.89 25.22 20.45
CA HIS A 575 -2.49 26.17 19.41
C HIS A 575 -0.97 26.43 19.41
N ASP A 576 -0.39 26.65 20.59
CA ASP A 576 1.04 26.95 20.72
C ASP A 576 1.89 25.75 20.26
N VAL A 577 1.48 24.51 20.62
CA VAL A 577 2.13 23.28 20.14
C VAL A 577 1.95 23.09 18.62
N MET A 578 0.77 23.36 18.08
CA MET A 578 0.53 23.27 16.64
C MET A 578 1.35 24.30 15.85
N LEU A 579 1.62 25.49 16.41
CA LEU A 579 2.53 26.46 15.81
C LEU A 579 3.97 25.96 15.78
N GLU A 580 4.42 25.25 16.82
CA GLU A 580 5.73 24.59 16.79
C GLU A 580 5.78 23.50 15.70
N TRP A 581 4.72 22.69 15.57
CA TRP A 581 4.65 21.65 14.55
C TRP A 581 4.58 22.21 13.12
N ALA A 582 3.92 23.36 12.92
CA ALA A 582 3.90 24.03 11.63
C ALA A 582 5.32 24.44 11.15
N ASN A 583 6.28 24.53 12.07
CA ASN A 583 7.69 24.79 11.78
C ASN A 583 8.56 23.52 11.74
N ASP A 584 8.03 22.34 12.07
CA ASP A 584 8.75 21.06 11.93
C ASP A 584 8.88 20.72 10.44
N GLN A 585 10.11 20.42 10.01
CA GLN A 585 10.46 20.03 8.65
C GLN A 585 9.53 18.94 8.10
N TYR A 586 9.08 18.02 8.94
CA TYR A 586 8.12 16.99 8.57
C TYR A 586 6.84 17.57 7.96
N TYR A 587 6.20 18.53 8.66
CA TYR A 587 4.95 19.12 8.20
C TYR A 587 5.15 20.12 7.06
N VAL A 588 6.26 20.88 7.10
CA VAL A 588 6.62 21.82 6.02
C VAL A 588 6.70 21.11 4.67
N THR A 589 7.25 19.89 4.62
CA THR A 589 7.39 19.17 3.35
C THR A 589 6.06 18.83 2.66
N PHE A 590 4.97 18.63 3.42
CA PHE A 590 3.63 18.44 2.84
C PHE A 590 3.03 19.74 2.34
N TRP A 591 3.38 20.86 2.98
CA TRP A 591 2.91 22.15 2.53
C TRP A 591 3.67 22.62 1.30
N GLU A 592 4.94 22.28 1.11
CA GLU A 592 5.72 22.67 -0.08
C GLU A 592 5.27 21.95 -1.36
N ASP A 593 4.91 20.67 -1.23
CA ASP A 593 4.50 19.82 -2.34
C ASP A 593 3.04 20.08 -2.78
N LEU A 594 2.83 20.29 -4.08
CA LEU A 594 1.52 20.67 -4.64
C LEU A 594 0.45 19.60 -4.42
N SER A 595 0.81 18.32 -4.56
CA SER A 595 -0.12 17.19 -4.49
C SER A 595 -0.62 16.98 -3.06
N THR A 596 0.29 16.97 -2.09
CA THR A 596 -0.06 16.81 -0.66
C THR A 596 -0.72 18.07 -0.10
N ARG A 597 -0.33 19.28 -0.54
CA ARG A 597 -1.05 20.52 -0.19
C ARG A 597 -2.50 20.51 -0.67
N ALA A 598 -2.74 20.14 -1.94
CA ALA A 598 -4.09 20.06 -2.47
C ALA A 598 -4.95 19.06 -1.70
N LEU A 599 -4.37 17.89 -1.37
CA LEU A 599 -5.03 16.87 -0.56
C LEU A 599 -5.47 17.40 0.82
N LEU A 600 -4.58 18.12 1.52
CA LEU A 600 -4.87 18.66 2.85
C LEU A 600 -5.85 19.86 2.82
N GLN A 601 -5.92 20.61 1.72
CA GLN A 601 -6.79 21.79 1.59
C GLN A 601 -8.21 21.45 1.15
N PHE A 602 -8.34 20.57 0.15
CA PHE A 602 -9.62 20.27 -0.50
C PHE A 602 -10.20 18.91 -0.10
N GLY A 603 -9.43 18.12 0.65
CA GLY A 603 -9.76 16.74 0.97
C GLY A 603 -9.42 15.77 -0.17
N ASP A 604 -9.18 14.51 0.19
CA ASP A 604 -8.97 13.43 -0.78
C ASP A 604 -10.33 12.77 -1.09
N PRO A 605 -10.81 12.76 -2.35
CA PRO A 605 -11.99 12.00 -2.73
C PRO A 605 -11.90 10.52 -2.32
N TRP A 606 -10.70 9.94 -2.38
CA TRP A 606 -10.48 8.55 -1.98
C TRP A 606 -10.75 8.33 -0.48
N LEU A 607 -10.52 9.34 0.37
CA LEU A 607 -10.86 9.24 1.80
C LEU A 607 -12.38 9.19 2.00
N ILE A 608 -13.14 9.97 1.22
CA ILE A 608 -14.62 9.94 1.22
C ILE A 608 -15.11 8.55 0.84
N ASP A 609 -14.56 7.99 -0.24
CA ASP A 609 -14.97 6.70 -0.78
C ASP A 609 -14.76 5.54 0.22
N ILE A 610 -13.73 5.63 1.06
CA ILE A 610 -13.49 4.63 2.13
C ILE A 610 -14.25 4.93 3.42
N GLY A 611 -15.06 5.99 3.47
CA GLY A 611 -15.89 6.34 4.63
C GLY A 611 -15.22 7.24 5.67
N LEU A 612 -14.09 7.86 5.35
CA LEU A 612 -13.47 8.90 6.19
C LEU A 612 -13.86 10.28 5.66
N CYS A 613 -14.63 11.05 6.43
CA CYS A 613 -14.95 12.42 6.05
C CYS A 613 -13.66 13.27 6.02
N PRO A 614 -13.29 13.87 4.87
CA PRO A 614 -12.24 14.88 4.84
C PRO A 614 -12.72 16.13 5.56
N LEU A 615 -11.77 16.92 6.04
CA LEU A 615 -12.02 18.30 6.41
C LEU A 615 -12.44 19.06 5.16
N VAL A 616 -13.74 19.12 4.92
CA VAL A 616 -14.26 20.19 4.08
C VAL A 616 -14.18 21.45 4.93
N THR A 617 -13.28 22.34 4.54
CA THR A 617 -13.28 23.71 5.04
C THR A 617 -14.68 24.27 4.79
N ASP A 618 -15.35 24.73 5.86
CA ASP A 618 -16.72 25.27 5.89
C ASP A 618 -16.96 26.48 4.93
N GLU A 619 -15.99 26.81 4.07
CA GLU A 619 -16.09 27.87 3.06
C GLU A 619 -16.64 27.40 1.72
N ILE A 620 -16.45 26.13 1.31
CA ILE A 620 -16.96 25.64 0.01
C ILE A 620 -18.34 24.97 0.14
N VAL A 621 -18.69 24.48 1.34
CA VAL A 621 -19.99 23.84 1.57
C VAL A 621 -21.13 24.86 1.68
N LYS A 622 -20.84 26.15 1.89
CA LYS A 622 -21.89 27.19 1.87
C LYS A 622 -22.49 27.44 0.49
N GLU A 623 -21.86 26.96 -0.58
CA GLU A 623 -22.46 26.99 -1.93
C GLU A 623 -23.18 25.69 -2.30
N SER A 624 -22.92 24.56 -1.63
CA SER A 624 -23.58 23.26 -1.90
C SER A 624 -24.66 22.87 -0.88
N GLU A 625 -24.59 23.29 0.38
CA GLU A 625 -25.60 23.01 1.42
C GLU A 625 -26.90 23.82 1.29
N GLN A 626 -26.97 24.78 0.36
CA GLN A 626 -28.25 25.41 0.00
C GLN A 626 -29.08 24.55 -0.98
N ASN A 627 -28.54 23.46 -1.52
CA ASN A 627 -29.21 22.67 -2.55
C ASN A 627 -29.53 21.20 -2.19
N GLU A 628 -29.10 20.67 -1.05
CA GLU A 628 -29.35 19.26 -0.68
C GLU A 628 -29.97 19.06 0.70
N LEU A 629 -31.06 19.79 0.97
CA LEU A 629 -32.02 19.42 2.00
C LEU A 629 -33.33 19.02 1.34
N LYS A 630 -33.38 17.80 0.83
CA LYS A 630 -34.60 16.98 0.69
C LYS A 630 -34.22 15.55 0.24
N ASN A 631 -34.54 14.60 1.14
CA ASN A 631 -34.64 13.15 0.93
C ASN A 631 -33.27 12.44 0.86
N GLU A 632 -32.99 11.34 1.58
CA GLU A 632 -33.83 10.18 1.82
C GLU A 632 -33.30 9.37 3.03
N THR A 633 -34.25 8.78 3.77
CA THR A 633 -34.07 7.72 4.78
C THR A 633 -33.40 6.48 4.21
N PHE A 634 -32.38 5.95 4.89
CA PHE A 634 -31.89 4.58 4.71
C PHE A 634 -31.69 3.89 6.07
N ASP A 635 -32.15 2.65 6.12
CA ASP A 635 -32.38 1.81 7.29
C ASP A 635 -31.11 1.42 8.07
N GLU A 636 -31.23 1.50 9.39
CA GLU A 636 -30.27 0.95 10.37
C GLU A 636 -30.33 -0.58 10.38
N LEU A 637 -29.25 -1.24 9.97
CA LEU A 637 -28.97 -2.64 10.31
C LEU A 637 -28.08 -2.68 11.55
N HIS A 638 -28.72 -2.84 12.70
CA HIS A 638 -28.07 -3.17 13.96
C HIS A 638 -27.29 -4.49 13.84
N SER A 639 -25.97 -4.43 14.04
CA SER A 639 -25.21 -5.59 14.53
C SER A 639 -24.58 -5.22 15.88
N SER A 640 -25.31 -5.59 16.92
CA SER A 640 -24.86 -5.63 18.29
C SER A 640 -23.89 -6.79 18.47
N ASN A 641 -22.59 -6.50 18.60
CA ASN A 641 -21.65 -7.44 19.19
C ASN A 641 -20.74 -6.72 20.19
N THR A 642 -21.06 -6.93 21.45
CA THR A 642 -20.34 -6.46 22.64
C THR A 642 -19.13 -7.37 22.83
N TYR A 643 -17.91 -6.87 22.67
CA TYR A 643 -16.70 -7.65 22.93
C TYR A 643 -16.14 -7.35 24.34
N LEU A 644 -16.00 -8.43 25.10
CA LEU A 644 -15.57 -8.52 26.50
C LEU A 644 -14.17 -9.17 26.57
N GLY A 645 -13.23 -8.56 27.29
CA GLY A 645 -12.03 -9.12 27.97
C GLY A 645 -10.91 -9.76 27.10
N LEU A 646 -9.65 -9.31 27.11
CA LEU A 646 -8.57 -9.28 28.14
C LEU A 646 -7.72 -10.57 28.29
N HIS A 647 -6.41 -10.40 28.02
CA HIS A 647 -5.16 -10.95 28.62
C HIS A 647 -4.12 -11.13 27.48
N GLY A 648 -2.85 -10.73 27.52
CA GLY A 648 -1.95 -10.25 28.57
C GLY A 648 -0.60 -10.99 28.48
N GLY A 649 0.51 -10.26 28.26
CA GLY A 649 1.90 -10.73 28.46
C GLY A 649 2.83 -10.50 27.26
N VAL A 650 4.14 -10.18 27.36
CA VAL A 650 5.09 -9.94 28.47
C VAL A 650 6.26 -9.13 27.86
N PHE A 651 6.66 -8.00 28.46
CA PHE A 651 8.00 -7.42 28.26
C PHE A 651 8.79 -7.61 29.55
N SER A 652 9.79 -8.48 29.48
CA SER A 652 10.88 -8.58 30.45
C SER A 652 11.92 -7.52 30.16
N GLN A 653 12.22 -6.70 31.17
CA GLN A 653 13.34 -5.76 31.21
C GLN A 653 14.68 -6.52 31.14
N VAL A 654 15.60 -6.05 30.28
CA VAL A 654 17.03 -6.30 30.42
C VAL A 654 17.67 -4.96 30.80
N SER A 655 18.18 -4.92 32.02
CA SER A 655 19.05 -3.86 32.52
C SER A 655 20.44 -4.06 31.94
N CYS A 656 20.96 -3.05 31.23
CA CYS A 656 22.39 -2.89 31.01
C CYS A 656 22.93 -2.05 32.18
N ASP A 657 23.70 -2.68 33.05
CA ASP A 657 24.76 -2.01 33.80
C ASP A 657 26.11 -2.46 33.22
N ILE A 658 27.09 -1.56 33.31
CA ILE A 658 28.48 -1.63 32.83
C ILE A 658 29.17 -2.96 33.15
#